data_AF-A0A836GWF3-F1
#
_entry.id   AF-A0A836GWF3-F1
#
_cell.length_a   1.000
_cell.length_b   1.000
_cell.length_c   1.000
_cell.angle_alpha   90.00
_cell.angle_beta   90.00
_cell.angle_gamma   90.00
#
_symmetry.space_group_name_H-M   'P 1'
#
loop_
_entity.id
_entity.type
_entity.pdbx_description
1 polymer ?
#
loop_
_entity_poly.entity_id
_entity_poly.type
_entity_poly.pdbx_seq_one_letter_code
_entity_poly.pdbx_strand_id
1 'polypeptide(L)'
;MHFPLAETAAEPPAQRQRLEDEPVEEQSLKKRLRSSWPQFGIDDDDEKGPSVPASALWSMLFDHDRAHEHCHTERWTLCSRFGAHNRFSLCVTFHSVAVVSDVDPPKENSTLTHAFVVNWSITDHEKKKYYRFCASGDRAPALFSMLMAKKTIRNEPAMLQAMLEQLNSERLVLPDQLLSEAASTRLTELDVQVGKNTLKSAASVVRGGHQPRVPRYTLHLEGVSNEQEESDLSKEVRAVVDLTFVPRGIPPALGGMRGVVSTGNWEDEEFSYCLHYTRLLGGSLRVTRASDDLELARDLDVTRGSVWMKHSFGGVVPRSVEEARFVRDLRRRRIAEETEHTVHDHCLIRLCDEEAHCFSISRVMVGETSAVRSCYATVHSARIKDAFQHNRNVIMSDEMDDAYMSSETGVVYPTRWRVECPTHDGCRVELRLVATLANQEMITFLAQPSYWEGTVTVTGTLIKADGSVTEVKGDGFVTSGGRGRLHVERALFGMLHGIGSTAMQRAEVAAVGSWEAIADGPGVVALAELRMALKTQQFVLTPAQQVVLTALFGTYAYIFHHPQEVEQVKKALQWCYHRWMTFYGATAINYRTLTLRAFMMQELCDVTHARCGAWIQKRAQALDIAVPVSYLFNSDGCDGCAFSLPERSILLHPSSALEVAQIKALMAGTWIMNPEETEGSMNAVLLEQGVNVLFRSVNSNTVPTWVVHANRDNNKLVIDEVTMLERRHFVITLDGSEWTWESVSRGLVKSRACILSGGRELYVETKVQEGIERVWYQFQDGGKTMVQNIFYFPNLATTKPVASCKRHFKKQLPIGSPTVTKT
;
A
#
# COMPACT_ATOMS: atom_id res chain seq x y z
N MET A 1 35.80 51.86 -22.35
CA MET A 1 34.69 51.51 -21.43
C MET A 1 34.53 50.01 -21.49
N HIS A 2 35.01 49.29 -20.47
CA HIS A 2 34.81 47.86 -20.33
C HIS A 2 33.48 47.62 -19.61
N PHE A 3 32.58 46.86 -20.23
CA PHE A 3 31.42 46.29 -19.54
C PHE A 3 31.80 44.92 -18.95
N PRO A 4 31.35 44.57 -17.73
CA PRO A 4 31.74 43.32 -17.07
C PRO A 4 30.97 42.12 -17.63
N LEU A 5 31.62 40.96 -17.53
CA LEU A 5 31.08 39.63 -17.80
C LEU A 5 29.83 39.32 -16.96
N ALA A 6 28.87 38.66 -17.60
CA ALA A 6 27.62 38.19 -17.01
C ALA A 6 27.88 37.26 -15.80
N GLU A 7 27.30 37.63 -14.66
CA GLU A 7 27.20 36.78 -13.48
C GLU A 7 26.31 35.57 -13.80
N THR A 8 26.90 34.38 -13.75
CA THR A 8 26.18 33.12 -13.54
C THR A 8 25.22 33.30 -12.37
N ALA A 9 23.93 33.10 -12.60
CA ALA A 9 22.88 33.18 -11.58
C ALA A 9 23.28 32.37 -10.34
N ALA A 10 23.66 33.08 -9.28
CA ALA A 10 23.94 32.47 -7.99
C ALA A 10 22.64 31.94 -7.41
N GLU A 11 22.61 30.64 -7.07
CA GLU A 11 21.51 30.03 -6.32
C GLU A 11 21.19 30.84 -5.06
N PRO A 12 19.91 31.02 -4.72
CA PRO A 12 19.52 31.85 -3.59
C PRO A 12 20.10 31.30 -2.26
N PRO A 13 20.59 32.16 -1.34
CA PRO A 13 21.31 31.76 -0.12
C PRO A 13 20.56 30.76 0.78
N ALA A 14 19.22 30.82 0.79
CA ALA A 14 18.36 29.94 1.58
C ALA A 14 18.29 28.49 1.04
N GLN A 15 18.53 28.28 -0.26
CA GLN A 15 18.63 26.94 -0.86
C GLN A 15 20.01 26.33 -0.62
N ARG A 16 21.08 27.14 -0.62
CA ARG A 16 22.44 26.70 -0.22
C ARG A 16 22.50 26.28 1.25
N GLN A 17 21.91 27.07 2.16
CA GLN A 17 21.84 26.69 3.59
C GLN A 17 21.03 25.41 3.83
N ARG A 18 19.93 25.16 3.09
CA ARG A 18 19.18 23.90 3.22
C ARG A 18 19.96 22.68 2.76
N LEU A 19 20.77 22.78 1.72
CA LEU A 19 21.61 21.67 1.23
C LEU A 19 22.81 21.39 2.15
N GLU A 20 23.32 22.41 2.85
CA GLU A 20 24.42 22.28 3.83
C GLU A 20 23.97 21.60 5.14
N ASP A 21 22.68 21.65 5.49
CA ASP A 21 22.08 21.01 6.68
C ASP A 21 21.48 19.60 6.40
N GLU A 22 21.47 19.12 5.16
CA GLU A 22 20.92 17.79 4.81
C GLU A 22 21.85 16.65 5.27
N PRO A 23 21.32 15.59 5.93
CA PRO A 23 22.12 14.43 6.31
C PRO A 23 22.84 13.80 5.11
N VAL A 24 24.06 13.29 5.33
CA VAL A 24 24.86 12.64 4.27
C VAL A 24 24.13 11.47 3.63
N GLU A 25 23.38 10.71 4.43
CA GLU A 25 22.53 9.60 3.98
C GLU A 25 21.44 10.09 3.02
N GLU A 26 20.83 11.24 3.29
CA GLU A 26 19.78 11.83 2.45
C GLU A 26 20.33 12.24 1.09
N GLN A 27 21.47 12.95 1.07
CA GLN A 27 22.11 13.38 -0.16
C GLN A 27 22.55 12.17 -1.01
N SER A 28 23.12 11.16 -0.38
CA SER A 28 23.53 9.90 -1.03
C SER A 28 22.34 9.20 -1.69
N LEU A 29 21.24 9.05 -0.97
CA LEU A 29 20.02 8.41 -1.47
C LEU A 29 19.35 9.19 -2.61
N LYS A 30 19.21 10.52 -2.46
CA LYS A 30 18.69 11.39 -3.53
C LYS A 30 19.55 11.30 -4.79
N LYS A 31 20.88 11.34 -4.64
CA LYS A 31 21.82 11.22 -5.76
C LYS A 31 21.68 9.87 -6.45
N ARG A 32 21.61 8.76 -5.69
CA ARG A 32 21.44 7.43 -6.26
C ARG A 32 20.11 7.28 -7.00
N LEU A 33 19.01 7.73 -6.40
CA LEU A 33 17.69 7.74 -7.02
C LEU A 33 17.70 8.51 -8.33
N ARG A 34 18.25 9.73 -8.35
CA ARG A 34 18.28 10.56 -9.57
C ARG A 34 19.26 10.05 -10.63
N SER A 35 20.32 9.37 -10.22
CA SER A 35 21.31 8.80 -11.15
C SER A 35 20.77 7.58 -11.91
N SER A 36 19.73 6.91 -11.42
CA SER A 36 19.09 5.80 -12.15
C SER A 36 18.08 6.28 -13.20
N TRP A 37 17.78 7.57 -13.24
CA TRP A 37 16.85 8.16 -14.20
C TRP A 37 17.57 8.66 -15.45
N PRO A 38 16.85 8.73 -16.59
CA PRO A 38 17.35 9.36 -17.80
C PRO A 38 17.89 10.77 -17.54
N GLN A 39 19.12 11.03 -18.00
CA GLN A 39 19.76 12.34 -17.93
C GLN A 39 19.71 13.00 -19.31
N PHE A 40 19.17 14.22 -19.39
CA PHE A 40 19.08 14.98 -20.62
C PHE A 40 19.97 16.21 -20.55
N GLY A 41 20.76 16.47 -21.60
CA GLY A 41 21.35 17.79 -21.82
C GLY A 41 20.23 18.75 -22.20
N ILE A 42 20.05 19.81 -21.41
CA ILE A 42 19.02 20.81 -21.64
C ILE A 42 19.69 22.01 -22.28
N ASP A 43 19.23 22.34 -23.49
CA ASP A 43 19.58 23.61 -24.12
C ASP A 43 18.68 24.68 -23.50
N ASP A 44 19.25 25.49 -22.59
CA ASP A 44 18.63 26.71 -22.07
C ASP A 44 18.93 27.85 -23.06
N ASP A 45 18.17 27.91 -24.15
CA ASP A 45 18.16 29.08 -25.04
C ASP A 45 17.13 30.09 -24.49
N ASP A 46 17.59 31.29 -24.11
CA ASP A 46 16.85 32.29 -23.32
C ASP A 46 15.49 32.70 -23.94
N GLU A 47 15.28 32.47 -25.24
CA GLU A 47 14.03 32.80 -25.95
C GLU A 47 13.04 31.62 -26.09
N LYS A 48 13.46 30.36 -25.98
CA LYS A 48 12.63 29.16 -26.24
C LYS A 48 12.34 28.31 -25.01
N GLY A 49 13.04 28.56 -23.91
CA GLY A 49 12.94 27.76 -22.70
C GLY A 49 13.64 26.39 -22.83
N PRO A 50 13.72 25.62 -21.73
CA PRO A 50 14.44 24.35 -21.70
C PRO A 50 13.80 23.33 -22.65
N SER A 51 14.55 22.85 -23.64
CA SER A 51 14.10 21.83 -24.61
C SER A 51 14.96 20.56 -24.58
N VAL A 52 14.36 19.41 -24.94
CA VAL A 52 15.04 18.11 -25.01
C VAL A 52 14.92 17.57 -26.45
N PRO A 53 16.03 17.17 -27.11
CA PRO A 53 15.98 16.67 -28.49
C PRO A 53 15.09 15.44 -28.64
N ALA A 54 14.29 15.40 -29.71
CA ALA A 54 13.39 14.27 -30.00
C ALA A 54 14.12 12.91 -30.08
N SER A 55 15.35 12.88 -30.58
CA SER A 55 16.17 11.65 -30.64
C SER A 55 16.50 11.09 -29.25
N ALA A 56 16.78 11.95 -28.27
CA ALA A 56 17.03 11.55 -26.89
C ALA A 56 15.76 11.00 -26.23
N LEU A 57 14.60 11.63 -26.48
CA LEU A 57 13.30 11.17 -25.99
C LEU A 57 12.92 9.81 -26.58
N TRP A 58 13.22 9.57 -27.87
CA TRP A 58 13.03 8.26 -28.48
C TRP A 58 13.96 7.19 -27.88
N SER A 59 15.25 7.49 -27.69
CA SER A 59 16.17 6.56 -27.04
C SER A 59 15.68 6.19 -25.64
N MET A 60 15.30 7.19 -24.85
CA MET A 60 14.73 7.00 -23.51
C MET A 60 13.55 6.02 -23.54
N LEU A 61 12.60 6.19 -24.47
CA LEU A 61 11.47 5.26 -24.58
C LEU A 61 11.96 3.81 -24.77
N PHE A 62 12.91 3.55 -25.68
CA PHE A 62 13.38 2.19 -25.93
C PHE A 62 14.12 1.57 -24.76
N ASP A 63 14.90 2.38 -24.03
CA ASP A 63 15.72 1.91 -22.92
C ASP A 63 14.92 1.70 -21.64
N HIS A 64 13.80 2.43 -21.50
CA HIS A 64 13.01 2.52 -20.27
C HIS A 64 11.54 2.07 -20.40
N ASP A 65 11.11 1.48 -21.51
CA ASP A 65 9.75 0.91 -21.59
C ASP A 65 9.60 -0.41 -20.82
N ARG A 66 10.71 -1.14 -20.66
CA ARG A 66 10.80 -2.39 -19.92
C ARG A 66 10.68 -2.18 -18.41
N ALA A 67 10.39 -3.25 -17.68
CA ALA A 67 10.35 -3.21 -16.22
C ALA A 67 11.71 -2.88 -15.61
N HIS A 68 11.69 -2.15 -14.49
CA HIS A 68 12.89 -1.72 -13.77
C HIS A 68 13.10 -2.54 -12.50
N GLU A 69 14.21 -3.28 -12.40
CA GLU A 69 14.50 -4.16 -11.26
C GLU A 69 14.85 -3.41 -9.96
N HIS A 70 15.09 -2.09 -10.03
CA HIS A 70 15.70 -1.34 -8.93
C HIS A 70 14.83 -0.20 -8.39
N CYS A 71 13.59 -0.08 -8.87
CA CYS A 71 12.64 0.90 -8.37
C CYS A 71 11.80 0.33 -7.22
N HIS A 72 11.36 1.22 -6.32
CA HIS A 72 10.41 0.85 -5.28
C HIS A 72 8.99 0.76 -5.83
N THR A 73 8.64 1.59 -6.81
CA THR A 73 7.31 1.62 -7.44
C THR A 73 7.44 1.80 -8.93
N GLU A 74 6.58 1.14 -9.70
CA GLU A 74 6.53 1.22 -11.16
C GLU A 74 5.09 1.03 -11.66
N ARG A 75 4.67 1.87 -12.61
CA ARG A 75 3.30 1.90 -13.15
C ARG A 75 3.28 2.09 -14.66
N TRP A 76 2.56 1.21 -15.35
CA TRP A 76 2.12 1.42 -16.73
C TRP A 76 0.64 1.73 -16.74
N THR A 77 0.30 3.00 -17.01
CA THR A 77 -1.09 3.46 -17.10
C THR A 77 -1.44 3.71 -18.56
N LEU A 78 -2.52 3.11 -19.02
CA LEU A 78 -3.04 3.29 -20.36
C LEU A 78 -4.50 3.73 -20.33
N CYS A 79 -4.79 4.78 -21.07
CA CYS A 79 -6.13 5.31 -21.26
C CYS A 79 -6.50 5.24 -22.74
N SER A 80 -7.74 4.90 -23.05
CA SER A 80 -8.19 4.75 -24.44
C SER A 80 -9.62 5.23 -24.64
N ARG A 81 -9.88 5.87 -25.80
CA ARG A 81 -11.22 6.14 -26.35
C ARG A 81 -11.35 5.37 -27.65
N PHE A 82 -12.35 4.50 -27.74
CA PHE A 82 -12.45 3.58 -28.89
C PHE A 82 -13.88 3.11 -29.17
N GLY A 83 -14.01 2.37 -30.27
CA GLY A 83 -15.27 1.84 -30.79
C GLY A 83 -16.03 2.84 -31.64
N ALA A 84 -17.17 2.41 -32.19
CA ALA A 84 -18.02 3.28 -32.99
C ALA A 84 -18.38 4.57 -32.23
N HIS A 85 -18.14 5.73 -32.84
CA HIS A 85 -18.35 7.05 -32.24
C HIS A 85 -17.70 7.26 -30.87
N ASN A 86 -16.60 6.55 -30.57
CA ASN A 86 -15.96 6.54 -29.25
C ASN A 86 -16.95 6.14 -28.14
N ARG A 87 -17.75 5.08 -28.36
CA ARG A 87 -18.68 4.56 -27.35
C ARG A 87 -17.99 4.14 -26.06
N PHE A 88 -16.79 3.57 -26.15
CA PHE A 88 -16.10 2.99 -25.00
C PHE A 88 -14.91 3.85 -24.56
N SER A 89 -14.64 3.82 -23.27
CA SER A 89 -13.37 4.28 -22.70
C SER A 89 -12.78 3.20 -21.82
N LEU A 90 -11.46 3.10 -21.84
CA LEU A 90 -10.70 2.17 -21.01
C LEU A 90 -9.67 2.97 -20.22
N CYS A 91 -9.53 2.66 -18.94
CA CYS A 91 -8.37 3.00 -18.14
C CYS A 91 -7.81 1.69 -17.57
N VAL A 92 -6.50 1.49 -17.64
CA VAL A 92 -5.81 0.36 -17.01
C VAL A 92 -4.50 0.83 -16.41
N THR A 93 -4.19 0.34 -15.22
CA THR A 93 -2.90 0.52 -14.58
C THR A 93 -2.36 -0.84 -14.13
N PHE A 94 -1.18 -1.20 -14.65
CA PHE A 94 -0.34 -2.25 -14.08
C PHE A 94 0.60 -1.60 -13.07
N HIS A 95 0.54 -1.98 -11.79
CA HIS A 95 1.32 -1.39 -10.71
C HIS A 95 2.13 -2.46 -9.99
N SER A 96 3.42 -2.21 -9.85
CA SER A 96 4.35 -3.00 -9.05
C SER A 96 4.90 -2.18 -7.89
N VAL A 97 4.92 -2.74 -6.68
CA VAL A 97 5.50 -2.12 -5.48
C VAL A 97 6.46 -3.10 -4.82
N ALA A 98 7.73 -2.71 -4.68
CA ALA A 98 8.74 -3.52 -4.04
C ALA A 98 8.52 -3.60 -2.52
N VAL A 99 8.68 -4.79 -1.96
CA VAL A 99 8.71 -5.05 -0.52
C VAL A 99 10.17 -5.30 -0.12
N VAL A 100 10.77 -4.33 0.54
CA VAL A 100 12.20 -4.32 0.88
C VAL A 100 12.38 -4.60 2.37
N SER A 101 13.30 -5.50 2.74
CA SER A 101 13.63 -5.79 4.15
C SER A 101 14.33 -4.59 4.80
N ASP A 102 13.97 -4.28 6.06
CA ASP A 102 14.61 -3.18 6.80
C ASP A 102 15.92 -3.61 7.48
N VAL A 103 16.11 -4.91 7.67
CA VAL A 103 17.23 -5.50 8.45
C VAL A 103 18.19 -6.33 7.59
N ASP A 104 17.77 -6.71 6.38
CA ASP A 104 18.65 -7.30 5.36
C ASP A 104 18.29 -6.71 3.99
N PRO A 105 18.56 -5.41 3.76
CA PRO A 105 18.21 -4.77 2.50
C PRO A 105 18.92 -5.45 1.32
N PRO A 106 18.27 -5.50 0.14
CA PRO A 106 18.81 -6.14 -1.04
C PRO A 106 20.10 -5.45 -1.48
N LYS A 107 21.15 -6.25 -1.70
CA LYS A 107 22.38 -5.79 -2.35
C LYS A 107 22.07 -5.30 -3.76
N GLU A 108 22.95 -4.49 -4.33
CA GLU A 108 22.75 -3.80 -5.62
C GLU A 108 22.24 -4.74 -6.75
N ASN A 109 22.79 -5.94 -6.85
CA ASN A 109 22.44 -6.93 -7.89
C ASN A 109 21.37 -7.96 -7.46
N SER A 110 20.59 -7.67 -6.41
CA SER A 110 19.58 -8.61 -5.90
C SER A 110 18.22 -8.31 -6.50
N THR A 111 17.51 -9.36 -6.91
CA THR A 111 16.10 -9.29 -7.35
C THR A 111 15.20 -8.85 -6.21
N LEU A 112 14.33 -7.88 -6.47
CA LEU A 112 13.35 -7.41 -5.49
C LEU A 112 12.09 -8.29 -5.50
N THR A 113 11.44 -8.41 -4.33
CA THR A 113 10.10 -9.00 -4.23
C THR A 113 9.07 -7.90 -4.44
N HIS A 114 8.09 -8.12 -5.33
CA HIS A 114 7.09 -7.12 -5.66
C HIS A 114 5.67 -7.61 -5.37
N ALA A 115 4.83 -6.70 -4.88
CA ALA A 115 3.38 -6.82 -4.95
C ALA A 115 2.91 -6.28 -6.30
N PHE A 116 2.21 -7.10 -7.07
CA PHE A 116 1.65 -6.74 -8.37
C PHE A 116 0.13 -6.55 -8.27
N VAL A 117 -0.35 -5.47 -8.87
CA VAL A 117 -1.76 -5.12 -8.97
C VAL A 117 -2.07 -4.69 -10.40
N VAL A 118 -3.22 -5.11 -10.92
CA VAL A 118 -3.80 -4.59 -12.14
C VAL A 118 -5.20 -4.10 -11.86
N ASN A 119 -5.43 -2.81 -12.13
CA ASN A 119 -6.73 -2.17 -11.98
C ASN A 119 -7.13 -1.61 -13.33
N TRP A 120 -8.34 -1.92 -13.77
CA TRP A 120 -8.85 -1.38 -15.02
C TRP A 120 -10.37 -1.21 -15.01
N SER A 121 -10.84 -0.36 -15.91
CA SER A 121 -12.25 -0.04 -16.02
C SER A 121 -12.70 0.18 -17.45
N ILE A 122 -13.98 -0.11 -17.71
CA ILE A 122 -14.64 0.23 -18.97
C ILE A 122 -15.78 1.21 -18.67
N THR A 123 -15.76 2.34 -19.35
CA THR A 123 -16.89 3.26 -19.43
C THR A 123 -17.67 3.00 -20.71
N ASP A 124 -18.90 2.50 -20.61
CA ASP A 124 -19.85 2.40 -21.72
C ASP A 124 -20.76 3.64 -21.72
N HIS A 125 -20.51 4.55 -22.66
CA HIS A 125 -21.21 5.83 -22.74
C HIS A 125 -22.65 5.69 -23.25
N GLU A 126 -22.93 4.64 -24.02
CA GLU A 126 -24.28 4.37 -24.54
C GLU A 126 -25.18 3.85 -23.41
N LYS A 127 -24.65 2.92 -22.60
CA LYS A 127 -25.38 2.36 -21.44
C LYS A 127 -25.26 3.19 -20.18
N LYS A 128 -24.38 4.20 -20.16
CA LYS A 128 -24.02 5.00 -18.98
C LYS A 128 -23.60 4.13 -17.80
N LYS A 129 -22.74 3.14 -18.08
CA LYS A 129 -22.23 2.18 -17.10
C LYS A 129 -20.71 2.29 -16.98
N TYR A 130 -20.24 2.10 -15.76
CA TYR A 130 -18.83 2.01 -15.41
C TYR A 130 -18.61 0.63 -14.80
N TYR A 131 -17.69 -0.14 -15.37
CA TYR A 131 -17.34 -1.48 -14.93
C TYR A 131 -15.89 -1.47 -14.43
N ARG A 132 -15.61 -2.00 -13.24
CA ARG A 132 -14.25 -2.08 -12.69
C ARG A 132 -13.79 -3.52 -12.53
N PHE A 133 -12.49 -3.68 -12.61
CA PHE A 133 -11.79 -4.94 -12.48
C PHE A 133 -10.48 -4.69 -11.75
N CYS A 134 -10.38 -5.20 -10.52
CA CYS A 134 -9.20 -5.04 -9.67
C CYS A 134 -8.69 -6.42 -9.30
N ALA A 135 -7.42 -6.69 -9.61
CA ALA A 135 -6.81 -7.97 -9.33
C ALA A 135 -5.37 -7.80 -8.83
N SER A 136 -5.02 -8.59 -7.82
CA SER A 136 -3.72 -8.56 -7.15
C SER A 136 -3.09 -9.95 -7.15
N GLY A 137 -1.75 -10.00 -7.10
CA GLY A 137 -1.02 -11.27 -7.01
C GLY A 137 -1.50 -12.19 -5.89
N ASP A 138 -1.29 -13.49 -6.04
CA ASP A 138 -1.61 -14.53 -5.05
C ASP A 138 -1.00 -14.26 -3.66
N ARG A 139 0.15 -13.58 -3.63
CA ARG A 139 0.86 -13.18 -2.40
C ARG A 139 0.40 -11.85 -1.80
N ALA A 140 -0.61 -11.21 -2.38
CA ALA A 140 -1.05 -9.88 -1.99
C ALA A 140 -1.35 -9.75 -0.48
N PRO A 141 -2.07 -10.67 0.19
CA PRO A 141 -2.42 -10.46 1.60
C PRO A 141 -1.20 -10.30 2.51
N ALA A 142 -0.18 -11.16 2.32
CA ALA A 142 1.06 -11.09 3.08
C ALA A 142 1.90 -9.84 2.75
N LEU A 143 2.02 -9.50 1.46
CA LEU A 143 2.80 -8.33 1.02
C LEU A 143 2.14 -7.01 1.43
N PHE A 144 0.82 -6.91 1.30
CA PHE A 144 0.01 -5.77 1.72
C PHE A 144 0.08 -5.57 3.24
N SER A 145 0.01 -6.64 4.02
CA SER A 145 0.20 -6.59 5.47
C SER A 145 1.58 -6.03 5.84
N MET A 146 2.63 -6.40 5.10
CA MET A 146 3.98 -5.85 5.29
C MET A 146 4.07 -4.37 4.91
N LEU A 147 3.49 -3.97 3.77
CA LEU A 147 3.46 -2.56 3.34
C LEU A 147 2.74 -1.67 4.34
N MET A 148 1.64 -2.14 4.94
CA MET A 148 0.92 -1.46 6.01
C MET A 148 1.75 -1.40 7.30
N ALA A 149 2.36 -2.50 7.73
CA ALA A 149 3.22 -2.52 8.93
C ALA A 149 4.40 -1.55 8.80
N LYS A 150 4.97 -1.43 7.60
CA LYS A 150 6.04 -0.49 7.27
C LYS A 150 5.57 0.95 7.02
N LYS A 151 4.26 1.22 7.12
CA LYS A 151 3.64 2.53 6.84
C LYS A 151 3.94 3.07 5.43
N THR A 152 4.16 2.17 4.48
CA THR A 152 4.24 2.55 3.05
C THR A 152 2.85 2.87 2.53
N ILE A 153 1.84 2.20 3.06
CA ILE A 153 0.43 2.55 2.90
C ILE A 153 -0.02 3.27 4.17
N ARG A 154 -0.62 4.46 4.00
CA ARG A 154 -1.04 5.34 5.09
C ARG A 154 -2.56 5.35 5.16
N ASN A 155 -3.09 5.14 6.36
CA ASN A 155 -4.49 5.42 6.70
C ASN A 155 -4.63 5.53 8.24
N GLU A 156 -5.84 5.79 8.74
CA GLU A 156 -6.10 5.79 10.18
C GLU A 156 -5.79 4.42 10.80
N PRO A 157 -5.26 4.36 12.04
CA PRO A 157 -4.86 3.11 12.67
C PRO A 157 -5.97 2.06 12.74
N ALA A 158 -7.23 2.47 12.97
CA ALA A 158 -8.36 1.55 13.04
C ALA A 158 -8.72 0.96 11.66
N MET A 159 -8.59 1.75 10.59
CA MET A 159 -8.82 1.28 9.24
C MET A 159 -7.77 0.26 8.81
N LEU A 160 -6.49 0.56 9.03
CA LEU A 160 -5.41 -0.40 8.79
C LEU A 160 -5.63 -1.70 9.57
N GLN A 161 -6.14 -1.63 10.79
CA GLN A 161 -6.46 -2.81 11.60
C GLN A 161 -7.65 -3.61 11.07
N ALA A 162 -8.71 -2.96 10.59
CA ALA A 162 -9.83 -3.63 9.94
C ALA A 162 -9.43 -4.29 8.61
N MET A 163 -8.56 -3.65 7.83
CA MET A 163 -7.98 -4.25 6.62
C MET A 163 -7.16 -5.49 6.97
N LEU A 164 -6.31 -5.39 7.99
CA LEU A 164 -5.49 -6.51 8.46
C LEU A 164 -6.32 -7.72 8.87
N GLU A 165 -7.49 -7.51 9.50
CA GLU A 165 -8.42 -8.60 9.84
C GLU A 165 -8.87 -9.39 8.59
N GLN A 166 -9.12 -8.71 7.46
CA GLN A 166 -9.44 -9.36 6.20
C GLN A 166 -8.23 -10.10 5.61
N LEU A 167 -7.06 -9.44 5.58
CA LEU A 167 -5.84 -10.03 5.02
C LEU A 167 -5.40 -11.28 5.80
N ASN A 168 -5.54 -11.29 7.13
CA ASN A 168 -5.27 -12.47 7.97
C ASN A 168 -6.13 -13.68 7.65
N SER A 169 -7.28 -13.45 7.00
CA SER A 169 -8.17 -14.52 6.55
C SER A 169 -7.98 -14.83 5.06
N GLU A 170 -6.86 -14.41 4.46
CA GLU A 170 -6.54 -14.54 3.03
C GLU A 170 -7.60 -13.88 2.11
N ARG A 171 -8.22 -12.79 2.58
CA ARG A 171 -9.22 -12.03 1.82
C ARG A 171 -8.74 -10.61 1.54
N LEU A 172 -9.01 -10.12 0.34
CA LEU A 172 -8.85 -8.72 -0.02
C LEU A 172 -10.15 -7.95 0.23
N VAL A 173 -10.04 -6.62 0.30
CA VAL A 173 -11.20 -5.72 0.37
C VAL A 173 -11.75 -5.53 -1.04
N LEU A 174 -13.06 -5.64 -1.21
CA LEU A 174 -13.69 -5.47 -2.52
C LEU A 174 -13.43 -4.05 -3.06
N PRO A 175 -13.20 -3.89 -4.38
CA PRO A 175 -13.36 -4.90 -5.43
C PRO A 175 -12.09 -5.70 -5.77
N ASP A 176 -11.01 -5.59 -4.98
CA ASP A 176 -9.77 -6.32 -5.26
C ASP A 176 -9.98 -7.84 -5.12
N GLN A 177 -9.43 -8.59 -6.09
CA GLN A 177 -9.48 -10.05 -6.13
C GLN A 177 -8.07 -10.65 -6.21
N LEU A 178 -7.90 -11.85 -5.65
CA LEU A 178 -6.67 -12.60 -5.84
C LEU A 178 -6.64 -13.23 -7.23
N LEU A 179 -5.50 -13.14 -7.90
CA LEU A 179 -5.26 -13.80 -9.17
C LEU A 179 -5.10 -15.31 -8.97
N SER A 180 -5.63 -16.07 -9.93
CA SER A 180 -5.41 -17.52 -10.02
C SER A 180 -4.02 -17.89 -10.55
N GLU A 181 -3.35 -16.94 -11.21
CA GLU A 181 -2.07 -17.13 -11.89
C GLU A 181 -1.05 -16.09 -11.38
N ALA A 182 0.21 -16.49 -11.27
CA ALA A 182 1.27 -15.61 -10.80
C ALA A 182 1.55 -14.45 -11.77
N ALA A 183 1.85 -13.28 -11.22
CA ALA A 183 2.35 -12.15 -12.01
C ALA A 183 3.80 -12.38 -12.45
N SER A 184 4.16 -11.88 -13.63
CA SER A 184 5.52 -11.92 -14.14
C SER A 184 5.83 -10.69 -15.00
N THR A 185 7.09 -10.29 -15.02
CA THR A 185 7.60 -9.22 -15.88
C THR A 185 8.92 -9.64 -16.52
N ARG A 186 9.19 -9.14 -17.73
CA ARG A 186 10.51 -9.28 -18.36
C ARG A 186 11.32 -8.00 -18.18
N LEU A 187 12.61 -8.15 -17.90
CA LEU A 187 13.55 -7.04 -17.74
C LEU A 187 14.21 -6.62 -19.06
N THR A 188 14.08 -7.41 -20.13
CA THR A 188 14.72 -7.15 -21.42
C THR A 188 13.82 -6.42 -22.41
N GLU A 189 12.52 -6.51 -22.22
CA GLU A 189 11.47 -5.95 -23.10
C GLU A 189 10.24 -5.62 -22.26
N LEU A 190 9.36 -4.76 -22.75
CA LEU A 190 8.04 -4.60 -22.14
C LEU A 190 7.22 -5.87 -22.41
N ASP A 191 7.14 -6.71 -21.38
CA ASP A 191 6.24 -7.85 -21.28
C ASP A 191 5.82 -7.96 -19.81
N VAL A 192 4.66 -7.40 -19.50
CA VAL A 192 4.05 -7.42 -18.18
C VAL A 192 2.84 -8.32 -18.24
N GLN A 193 2.79 -9.31 -17.35
CA GLN A 193 1.67 -10.23 -17.20
C GLN A 193 1.21 -10.25 -15.75
N VAL A 194 -0.05 -9.91 -15.51
CA VAL A 194 -0.70 -9.95 -14.19
C VAL A 194 -1.95 -10.80 -14.32
N GLY A 195 -1.77 -12.10 -14.07
CA GLY A 195 -2.73 -13.15 -14.41
C GLY A 195 -2.95 -13.23 -15.92
N LYS A 196 -4.20 -13.07 -16.35
CA LYS A 196 -4.57 -13.03 -17.77
C LYS A 196 -4.36 -11.67 -18.43
N ASN A 197 -4.11 -10.62 -17.65
CA ASN A 197 -3.94 -9.27 -18.18
C ASN A 197 -2.49 -9.09 -18.64
N THR A 198 -2.27 -8.67 -19.89
CA THR A 198 -0.93 -8.52 -20.46
C THR A 198 -0.75 -7.20 -21.20
N LEU A 199 0.44 -6.62 -21.07
CA LEU A 199 0.92 -5.49 -21.86
C LEU A 199 2.29 -5.85 -22.45
N LYS A 200 2.39 -5.87 -23.78
CA LYS A 200 3.60 -6.27 -24.49
C LYS A 200 3.99 -5.24 -25.54
N SER A 201 5.30 -5.08 -25.76
CA SER A 201 5.86 -4.38 -26.92
C SER A 201 6.56 -5.36 -27.85
N ALA A 202 6.39 -5.20 -29.15
CA ALA A 202 7.18 -5.85 -30.17
C ALA A 202 7.97 -4.81 -30.96
N ALA A 203 9.26 -5.08 -31.18
CA ALA A 203 10.09 -4.24 -32.04
C ALA A 203 9.64 -4.37 -33.50
N SER A 204 9.33 -3.25 -34.16
CA SER A 204 9.02 -3.27 -35.60
C SER A 204 10.23 -3.75 -36.43
N VAL A 205 9.97 -4.69 -37.35
CA VAL A 205 10.95 -5.17 -38.32
C VAL A 205 11.29 -4.05 -39.31
N VAL A 206 12.57 -3.73 -39.45
CA VAL A 206 13.08 -2.70 -40.36
C VAL A 206 12.77 -3.11 -41.81
N ARG A 207 12.00 -2.30 -42.53
CA ARG A 207 12.02 -2.29 -44.01
C ARG A 207 12.76 -1.02 -44.44
N GLY A 208 14.04 -1.19 -44.79
CA GLY A 208 14.92 -0.25 -45.51
C GLY A 208 14.74 1.26 -45.26
N GLY A 209 15.70 1.88 -44.56
CA GLY A 209 15.87 3.34 -44.46
C GLY A 209 15.95 3.85 -43.01
N HIS A 210 16.59 5.02 -42.82
CA HIS A 210 16.85 5.73 -41.54
C HIS A 210 15.58 6.17 -40.75
N GLN A 211 14.47 5.42 -40.78
CA GLN A 211 13.32 5.72 -39.94
C GLN A 211 13.53 5.17 -38.52
N PRO A 212 13.17 5.94 -37.47
CA PRO A 212 13.22 5.44 -36.11
C PRO A 212 12.32 4.20 -35.97
N ARG A 213 12.84 3.15 -35.33
CA ARG A 213 12.03 1.97 -34.94
C ARG A 213 10.85 2.48 -34.11
N VAL A 214 9.62 2.21 -34.50
CA VAL A 214 8.45 2.55 -33.67
C VAL A 214 7.94 1.27 -33.03
N PRO A 215 7.77 1.23 -31.69
CA PRO A 215 7.31 0.03 -31.00
C PRO A 215 5.83 -0.20 -31.30
N ARG A 216 5.46 -1.48 -31.44
CA ARG A 216 4.06 -1.90 -31.55
C ARG A 216 3.64 -2.51 -30.22
N TYR A 217 2.58 -1.99 -29.64
CA TYR A 217 2.05 -2.45 -28.37
C TYR A 217 0.83 -3.33 -28.55
N THR A 218 0.72 -4.36 -27.72
CA THR A 218 -0.46 -5.21 -27.60
C THR A 218 -0.89 -5.28 -26.14
N LEU A 219 -2.15 -4.95 -25.89
CA LEU A 219 -2.81 -5.04 -24.61
C LEU A 219 -3.90 -6.12 -24.70
N HIS A 220 -3.92 -7.02 -23.72
CA HIS A 220 -5.02 -7.97 -23.52
C HIS A 220 -5.47 -7.87 -22.07
N LEU A 221 -6.76 -7.70 -21.85
CA LEU A 221 -7.38 -7.64 -20.52
C LEU A 221 -8.51 -8.66 -20.46
N GLU A 222 -8.55 -9.43 -19.37
CA GLU A 222 -9.64 -10.34 -19.05
C GLU A 222 -9.90 -10.30 -17.55
N GLY A 223 -11.16 -10.13 -17.18
CA GLY A 223 -11.55 -10.04 -15.78
C GLY A 223 -13.03 -10.25 -15.55
N VAL A 224 -13.37 -10.49 -14.29
CA VAL A 224 -14.74 -10.52 -13.77
C VAL A 224 -14.83 -9.45 -12.70
N SER A 225 -15.86 -8.60 -12.76
CA SER A 225 -16.09 -7.60 -11.71
C SER A 225 -16.50 -8.31 -10.41
N ASN A 226 -16.22 -7.68 -9.27
CA ASN A 226 -16.57 -8.20 -7.96
C ASN A 226 -16.85 -7.04 -7.01
N GLU A 227 -18.02 -6.44 -7.19
CA GLU A 227 -18.40 -5.20 -6.54
C GLU A 227 -19.27 -5.44 -5.29
N GLN A 228 -19.92 -6.60 -5.22
CA GLN A 228 -20.92 -6.92 -4.20
C GLN A 228 -20.36 -7.89 -3.16
N GLU A 229 -20.79 -7.71 -1.89
CA GLU A 229 -20.47 -8.64 -0.80
C GLU A 229 -21.23 -9.97 -0.94
N GLU A 230 -22.33 -9.96 -1.70
CA GLU A 230 -23.08 -11.16 -2.08
C GLU A 230 -22.41 -11.84 -3.27
N SER A 231 -22.26 -13.17 -3.23
CA SER A 231 -21.75 -13.96 -4.37
C SER A 231 -22.78 -14.11 -5.52
N ASP A 232 -23.51 -13.04 -5.84
CA ASP A 232 -24.51 -12.99 -6.89
C ASP A 232 -23.89 -12.51 -8.21
N LEU A 233 -23.42 -13.47 -9.00
CA LEU A 233 -22.83 -13.22 -10.32
C LEU A 233 -23.81 -12.61 -11.34
N SER A 234 -25.12 -12.54 -11.05
CA SER A 234 -26.07 -11.91 -11.96
C SER A 234 -25.95 -10.39 -12.03
N LYS A 235 -25.31 -9.79 -11.01
CA LYS A 235 -25.00 -8.35 -10.94
C LYS A 235 -23.60 -8.02 -11.44
N GLU A 236 -22.76 -9.04 -11.63
CA GLU A 236 -21.38 -8.91 -12.06
C GLU A 236 -21.24 -9.12 -13.59
N VAL A 237 -20.14 -8.62 -14.14
CA VAL A 237 -19.82 -8.74 -15.56
C VAL A 237 -18.46 -9.38 -15.78
N ARG A 238 -18.32 -10.11 -16.87
CA ARG A 238 -17.05 -10.55 -17.44
C ARG A 238 -16.72 -9.66 -18.62
N ALA A 239 -15.48 -9.20 -18.72
CA ALA A 239 -15.04 -8.42 -19.85
C ALA A 239 -13.71 -8.94 -20.42
N VAL A 240 -13.59 -8.84 -21.74
CA VAL A 240 -12.38 -9.10 -22.51
C VAL A 240 -12.11 -7.91 -23.42
N VAL A 241 -10.88 -7.38 -23.37
CA VAL A 241 -10.44 -6.26 -24.21
C VAL A 241 -9.10 -6.57 -24.84
N ASP A 242 -9.02 -6.42 -26.16
CA ASP A 242 -7.77 -6.50 -26.91
C ASP A 242 -7.55 -5.17 -27.62
N LEU A 243 -6.37 -4.56 -27.45
CA LEU A 243 -5.98 -3.36 -28.20
C LEU A 243 -4.59 -3.53 -28.76
N THR A 244 -4.40 -3.12 -30.01
CA THR A 244 -3.09 -3.03 -30.64
C THR A 244 -2.88 -1.62 -31.15
N PHE A 245 -1.76 -0.98 -30.78
CA PHE A 245 -1.51 0.43 -31.09
C PHE A 245 -0.03 0.73 -31.32
N VAL A 246 0.24 1.87 -31.96
CA VAL A 246 1.60 2.37 -32.27
C VAL A 246 1.69 3.88 -32.05
N PRO A 247 2.82 4.42 -31.56
CA PRO A 247 3.10 5.85 -31.62
C PRO A 247 3.09 6.37 -33.06
N ARG A 248 2.61 7.61 -33.29
CA ARG A 248 2.56 8.22 -34.64
C ARG A 248 3.84 8.95 -35.06
N GLY A 249 5.00 8.54 -34.54
CA GLY A 249 6.30 9.17 -34.85
C GLY A 249 6.54 10.51 -34.15
N ILE A 250 5.78 10.78 -33.09
CA ILE A 250 5.97 11.91 -32.17
C ILE A 250 6.68 11.42 -30.89
N PRO A 251 7.73 12.12 -30.41
CA PRO A 251 8.47 11.70 -29.22
C PRO A 251 7.57 11.69 -27.95
N PRO A 252 7.93 10.89 -26.93
CA PRO A 252 7.25 10.94 -25.64
C PRO A 252 7.41 12.29 -24.96
N ALA A 253 6.39 12.74 -24.23
CA ALA A 253 6.44 13.94 -23.41
C ALA A 253 6.88 13.58 -21.98
N LEU A 254 7.83 14.32 -21.41
CA LEU A 254 8.26 14.13 -20.03
C LEU A 254 7.19 14.62 -19.05
N GLY A 255 6.95 13.87 -17.98
CA GLY A 255 6.07 14.29 -16.88
C GLY A 255 6.75 15.27 -15.92
N GLY A 256 5.95 15.99 -15.14
CA GLY A 256 6.45 16.85 -14.05
C GLY A 256 7.53 17.85 -14.50
N MET A 257 8.55 18.04 -13.67
CA MET A 257 9.69 18.90 -13.99
C MET A 257 10.83 18.04 -14.52
N ARG A 258 11.16 18.16 -15.82
CA ARG A 258 12.23 17.39 -16.47
C ARG A 258 12.11 15.86 -16.31
N GLY A 259 10.88 15.34 -16.30
CA GLY A 259 10.57 13.92 -16.11
C GLY A 259 10.26 13.56 -14.65
N VAL A 260 10.59 14.41 -13.68
CA VAL A 260 10.40 14.11 -12.25
C VAL A 260 9.02 14.56 -11.78
N VAL A 261 8.22 13.61 -11.31
CA VAL A 261 6.94 13.82 -10.66
C VAL A 261 7.14 13.67 -9.16
N SER A 262 6.91 14.76 -8.42
CA SER A 262 7.03 14.79 -6.97
C SER A 262 5.65 14.78 -6.32
N THR A 263 5.51 13.98 -5.27
CA THR A 263 4.35 14.00 -4.36
C THR A 263 4.55 14.99 -3.20
N GLY A 264 5.67 15.73 -3.18
CA GLY A 264 6.13 16.54 -2.05
C GLY A 264 7.14 15.82 -1.16
N ASN A 265 7.27 14.50 -1.30
CA ASN A 265 8.26 13.68 -0.63
C ASN A 265 9.26 13.12 -1.65
N TRP A 266 10.55 13.41 -1.48
CA TRP A 266 11.56 13.00 -2.47
C TRP A 266 11.77 11.48 -2.54
N GLU A 267 11.55 10.76 -1.43
CA GLU A 267 11.69 9.30 -1.37
C GLU A 267 10.64 8.55 -2.17
N ASP A 268 9.57 9.24 -2.56
CA ASP A 268 8.47 8.74 -3.38
C ASP A 268 8.47 9.43 -4.77
N GLU A 269 9.50 10.21 -5.12
CA GLU A 269 9.63 10.81 -6.45
C GLU A 269 9.77 9.73 -7.53
N GLU A 270 9.15 9.99 -8.67
CA GLU A 270 9.16 9.09 -9.82
C GLU A 270 9.60 9.82 -11.08
N PHE A 271 10.33 9.12 -11.93
CA PHE A 271 10.50 9.53 -13.32
C PHE A 271 9.27 9.09 -14.12
N SER A 272 8.75 9.96 -14.99
CA SER A 272 7.59 9.64 -15.81
C SER A 272 7.66 10.27 -17.20
N TYR A 273 7.11 9.56 -18.18
CA TYR A 273 6.85 10.07 -19.52
C TYR A 273 5.51 9.55 -20.05
N CYS A 274 4.97 10.23 -21.06
CA CYS A 274 3.67 9.93 -21.66
C CYS A 274 3.72 9.95 -23.19
N LEU A 275 3.14 8.92 -23.80
CA LEU A 275 2.85 8.82 -25.23
C LEU A 275 1.43 9.32 -25.47
N HIS A 276 1.29 10.61 -25.81
CA HIS A 276 -0.02 11.23 -26.04
C HIS A 276 -0.63 10.90 -27.41
N TYR A 277 0.20 10.73 -28.44
CA TYR A 277 -0.26 10.65 -29.82
C TYR A 277 0.00 9.27 -30.42
N THR A 278 -0.76 8.29 -29.93
CA THR A 278 -0.73 6.93 -30.46
C THR A 278 -1.94 6.65 -31.36
N ARG A 279 -1.77 5.72 -32.28
CA ARG A 279 -2.81 5.25 -33.21
C ARG A 279 -3.21 3.84 -32.83
N LEU A 280 -4.50 3.64 -32.62
CA LEU A 280 -5.08 2.29 -32.59
C LEU A 280 -5.01 1.65 -33.98
N LEU A 281 -4.46 0.44 -34.05
CA LEU A 281 -4.36 -0.37 -35.27
C LEU A 281 -5.49 -1.38 -35.40
N GLY A 282 -5.97 -1.88 -34.27
CA GLY A 282 -7.00 -2.91 -34.19
C GLY A 282 -7.35 -3.19 -32.72
N GLY A 283 -8.50 -3.81 -32.49
CA GLY A 283 -8.89 -4.25 -31.15
C GLY A 283 -10.28 -4.87 -31.14
N SER A 284 -10.63 -5.42 -29.98
CA SER A 284 -11.94 -5.98 -29.69
C SER A 284 -12.33 -5.74 -28.24
N LEU A 285 -13.64 -5.69 -28.00
CA LEU A 285 -14.25 -5.61 -26.69
C LEU A 285 -15.44 -6.57 -26.65
N ARG A 286 -15.54 -7.31 -25.54
CA ARG A 286 -16.73 -8.09 -25.21
C ARG A 286 -17.03 -7.94 -23.73
N VAL A 287 -18.27 -7.62 -23.39
CA VAL A 287 -18.78 -7.56 -22.01
C VAL A 287 -20.00 -8.47 -21.92
N THR A 288 -19.96 -9.45 -21.02
CA THR A 288 -21.04 -10.39 -20.76
C THR A 288 -21.43 -10.36 -19.29
N ARG A 289 -22.66 -10.76 -18.96
CA ARG A 289 -23.06 -10.98 -17.56
C ARG A 289 -22.36 -12.23 -17.02
N ALA A 290 -21.81 -12.15 -15.81
CA ALA A 290 -20.97 -13.21 -15.27
C ALA A 290 -21.73 -14.51 -14.93
N SER A 291 -23.04 -14.43 -14.66
CA SER A 291 -23.85 -15.60 -14.29
C SER A 291 -24.20 -16.55 -15.43
N ASP A 292 -24.40 -16.02 -16.64
CA ASP A 292 -24.99 -16.78 -17.77
C ASP A 292 -24.45 -16.38 -19.15
N ASP A 293 -23.36 -15.61 -19.18
CA ASP A 293 -22.70 -15.13 -20.40
C ASP A 293 -23.60 -14.34 -21.36
N LEU A 294 -24.70 -13.76 -20.87
CA LEU A 294 -25.54 -12.86 -21.66
C LEU A 294 -24.71 -11.67 -22.17
N GLU A 295 -24.66 -11.48 -23.48
CA GLU A 295 -23.89 -10.41 -24.11
C GLU A 295 -24.51 -9.04 -23.85
N LEU A 296 -23.80 -8.18 -23.12
CA LEU A 296 -24.23 -6.84 -22.74
C LEU A 296 -23.69 -5.78 -23.71
N ALA A 297 -22.45 -5.96 -24.16
CA ALA A 297 -21.80 -5.11 -25.16
C ALA A 297 -20.76 -5.91 -25.96
N ARG A 298 -20.61 -5.56 -27.25
CA ARG A 298 -19.62 -6.17 -28.14
C ARG A 298 -19.19 -5.19 -29.22
N ASP A 299 -17.90 -5.17 -29.49
CA ASP A 299 -17.29 -4.50 -30.65
C ASP A 299 -16.06 -5.32 -31.06
N LEU A 300 -16.11 -6.03 -32.19
CA LEU A 300 -15.04 -6.95 -32.59
C LEU A 300 -14.00 -6.34 -33.52
N ASP A 301 -14.34 -5.26 -34.21
CA ASP A 301 -13.54 -4.69 -35.30
C ASP A 301 -13.20 -3.24 -35.00
N VAL A 302 -12.57 -3.01 -33.84
CA VAL A 302 -12.19 -1.67 -33.39
C VAL A 302 -11.01 -1.17 -34.23
N THR A 303 -11.31 -0.38 -35.26
CA THR A 303 -10.29 0.17 -36.19
C THR A 303 -9.98 1.65 -35.94
N ARG A 304 -10.69 2.28 -35.00
CA ARG A 304 -10.54 3.69 -34.65
C ARG A 304 -10.51 3.88 -33.15
N GLY A 305 -9.65 4.80 -32.71
CA GLY A 305 -9.52 5.18 -31.32
C GLY A 305 -8.24 5.93 -31.07
N SER A 306 -8.08 6.38 -29.84
CA SER A 306 -6.91 7.08 -29.35
C SER A 306 -6.49 6.53 -28.02
N VAL A 307 -5.18 6.38 -27.85
CA VAL A 307 -4.58 5.78 -26.68
C VAL A 307 -3.53 6.75 -26.12
N TRP A 308 -3.53 6.88 -24.80
CA TRP A 308 -2.47 7.51 -24.03
C TRP A 308 -1.78 6.41 -23.24
N MET A 309 -0.46 6.40 -23.23
CA MET A 309 0.31 5.47 -22.41
C MET A 309 1.32 6.25 -21.61
N LYS A 310 1.19 6.17 -20.29
CA LYS A 310 2.10 6.74 -19.31
C LYS A 310 2.89 5.63 -18.65
N HIS A 311 4.19 5.83 -18.52
CA HIS A 311 5.06 5.00 -17.70
C HIS A 311 5.62 5.87 -16.57
N SER A 312 5.59 5.39 -15.34
CA SER A 312 6.30 6.00 -14.22
C SER A 312 7.02 4.97 -13.37
N PHE A 313 8.24 5.29 -12.94
CA PHE A 313 9.04 4.42 -12.08
C PHE A 313 9.93 5.25 -11.15
N GLY A 314 10.14 4.77 -9.93
CA GLY A 314 10.97 5.46 -8.97
C GLY A 314 10.77 4.98 -7.54
N GLY A 315 10.91 5.92 -6.60
CA GLY A 315 10.94 5.65 -5.18
C GLY A 315 12.23 4.98 -4.70
N VAL A 316 12.62 5.29 -3.47
CA VAL A 316 13.90 4.87 -2.88
C VAL A 316 13.86 3.38 -2.50
N VAL A 317 14.87 2.64 -2.95
CA VAL A 317 15.20 1.30 -2.46
C VAL A 317 16.46 1.39 -1.59
N PRO A 318 16.36 1.18 -0.26
CA PRO A 318 17.53 1.12 0.60
C PRO A 318 18.38 -0.12 0.28
N ARG A 319 19.70 0.04 0.34
CA ARG A 319 20.71 -0.98 0.00
C ARG A 319 21.62 -1.33 1.18
N SER A 320 21.53 -0.59 2.27
CA SER A 320 22.16 -0.91 3.56
C SER A 320 21.18 -0.74 4.71
N VAL A 321 21.50 -1.36 5.85
CA VAL A 321 20.68 -1.28 7.07
C VAL A 321 20.57 0.17 7.56
N GLU A 322 21.63 0.96 7.41
CA GLU A 322 21.67 2.38 7.76
C GLU A 322 20.71 3.19 6.89
N GLU A 323 20.68 2.93 5.58
CA GLU A 323 19.75 3.59 4.66
C GLU A 323 18.29 3.19 4.94
N ALA A 324 18.04 1.90 5.20
CA ALA A 324 16.71 1.42 5.53
C ALA A 324 16.20 2.07 6.82
N ARG A 325 17.06 2.15 7.85
CA ARG A 325 16.78 2.86 9.09
C ARG A 325 16.48 4.34 8.84
N PHE A 326 17.32 5.01 8.05
CA PHE A 326 17.13 6.42 7.72
C PHE A 326 15.79 6.67 7.03
N VAL A 327 15.44 5.90 5.98
CA VAL A 327 14.17 6.04 5.25
C VAL A 327 12.98 5.77 6.17
N ARG A 328 13.06 4.73 7.01
CA ARG A 328 12.01 4.41 8.00
C ARG A 328 11.80 5.55 8.99
N ASP A 329 12.87 6.11 9.54
CA ASP A 329 12.80 7.16 10.54
C ASP A 329 12.38 8.50 9.91
N LEU A 330 12.79 8.78 8.67
CA LEU A 330 12.31 9.91 7.86
C LEU A 330 10.79 9.82 7.64
N ARG A 331 10.28 8.67 7.18
CA ARG A 331 8.84 8.46 6.98
C ARG A 331 8.06 8.63 8.27
N ARG A 332 8.56 8.10 9.40
CA ARG A 332 7.92 8.25 10.72
C ARG A 332 7.86 9.71 11.17
N ARG A 333 8.95 10.47 11.00
CA ARG A 333 8.99 11.91 11.32
C ARG A 333 7.98 12.68 10.48
N ARG A 334 7.98 12.47 9.16
CA ARG A 334 7.04 13.16 8.26
C ARG A 334 5.58 12.87 8.59
N ILE A 335 5.23 11.62 8.91
CA ILE A 335 3.86 11.29 9.36
C ILE A 335 3.50 12.02 10.66
N ALA A 336 4.45 12.19 11.58
CA ALA A 336 4.19 12.92 12.83
C ALA A 336 4.10 14.45 12.62
N GLU A 337 4.79 14.97 11.61
CA GLU A 337 4.81 16.39 11.23
C GLU A 337 3.71 16.76 10.22
N GLU A 338 3.07 15.78 9.57
CA GLU A 338 2.02 15.98 8.57
C GLU A 338 0.77 16.57 9.23
N THR A 339 0.60 17.89 9.13
CA THR A 339 -0.55 18.62 9.66
C THR A 339 -1.68 18.78 8.65
N GLU A 340 -1.41 18.59 7.36
CA GLU A 340 -2.35 18.82 6.26
C GLU A 340 -2.25 17.67 5.25
N HIS A 341 -3.39 17.08 4.89
CA HIS A 341 -3.43 16.02 3.88
C HIS A 341 -3.25 16.62 2.47
N THR A 342 -2.40 16.02 1.63
CA THR A 342 -2.21 16.47 0.24
C THR A 342 -3.00 15.63 -0.74
N VAL A 343 -3.72 16.29 -1.65
CA VAL A 343 -4.48 15.67 -2.73
C VAL A 343 -3.83 15.98 -4.07
N HIS A 344 -3.77 14.96 -4.93
CA HIS A 344 -3.20 15.06 -6.26
C HIS A 344 -4.28 14.89 -7.33
N ASP A 345 -4.26 15.78 -8.30
CA ASP A 345 -5.00 15.64 -9.54
C ASP A 345 -4.03 15.58 -10.71
N HIS A 346 -4.37 14.77 -11.71
CA HIS A 346 -3.62 14.65 -12.95
C HIS A 346 -4.59 14.64 -14.12
N CYS A 347 -4.29 15.36 -15.19
CA CYS A 347 -5.09 15.27 -16.41
C CYS A 347 -4.24 15.10 -17.67
N LEU A 348 -4.78 14.34 -18.60
CA LEU A 348 -4.24 14.11 -19.94
C LEU A 348 -5.26 14.66 -20.92
N ILE A 349 -4.90 15.67 -21.70
CA ILE A 349 -5.80 16.34 -22.65
C ILE A 349 -5.23 16.20 -24.05
N ARG A 350 -6.11 16.06 -25.03
CA ARG A 350 -5.80 16.22 -26.46
C ARG A 350 -6.84 17.11 -27.11
N LEU A 351 -6.38 18.11 -27.85
CA LEU A 351 -7.20 18.98 -28.65
C LEU A 351 -7.28 18.48 -30.10
N CYS A 352 -8.44 18.70 -30.71
CA CYS A 352 -8.74 18.48 -32.12
C CYS A 352 -8.58 19.80 -32.90
N ASP A 353 -7.49 20.52 -32.64
CA ASP A 353 -7.11 21.74 -33.35
C ASP A 353 -6.07 21.46 -34.44
N GLU A 354 -5.66 22.49 -35.18
CA GLU A 354 -4.71 22.35 -36.29
C GLU A 354 -3.33 21.86 -35.84
N GLU A 355 -2.92 22.22 -34.62
CA GLU A 355 -1.65 21.79 -34.01
C GLU A 355 -1.73 20.41 -33.35
N ALA A 356 -2.94 19.91 -33.11
CA ALA A 356 -3.23 18.74 -32.30
C ALA A 356 -2.48 18.76 -30.95
N HIS A 357 -2.69 19.85 -30.19
CA HIS A 357 -2.05 20.03 -28.89
C HIS A 357 -2.43 18.93 -27.90
N CYS A 358 -1.46 18.48 -27.11
CA CYS A 358 -1.64 17.53 -26.01
C CYS A 358 -1.09 18.13 -24.72
N PHE A 359 -1.79 17.88 -23.61
CA PHE A 359 -1.40 18.41 -22.30
C PHE A 359 -1.31 17.26 -21.29
N SER A 360 -0.32 17.35 -20.42
CA SER A 360 -0.24 16.58 -19.18
C SER A 360 -0.13 17.58 -18.04
N ILE A 361 -1.14 17.65 -17.18
CA ILE A 361 -1.19 18.62 -16.08
C ILE A 361 -1.22 17.87 -14.77
N SER A 362 -0.43 18.31 -13.80
CA SER A 362 -0.41 17.79 -12.44
C SER A 362 -0.64 18.93 -11.46
N ARG A 363 -1.62 18.76 -10.57
CA ARG A 363 -1.98 19.73 -9.54
C ARG A 363 -1.90 19.08 -8.16
N VAL A 364 -1.24 19.75 -7.23
CA VAL A 364 -1.15 19.34 -5.82
C VAL A 364 -1.88 20.36 -4.95
N MET A 365 -2.76 19.88 -4.08
CA MET A 365 -3.60 20.70 -3.20
C MET A 365 -3.55 20.22 -1.76
N VAL A 366 -3.97 21.08 -0.85
CA VAL A 366 -4.34 20.70 0.53
C VAL A 366 -5.78 20.17 0.52
N GLY A 367 -6.01 18.97 1.07
CA GLY A 367 -7.29 18.27 1.00
C GLY A 367 -8.42 18.98 1.71
N GLU A 368 -8.15 19.60 2.86
CA GLU A 368 -9.18 20.24 3.71
C GLU A 368 -9.62 21.61 3.19
N THR A 369 -8.70 22.37 2.61
CA THR A 369 -8.93 23.76 2.14
C THR A 369 -9.04 23.86 0.63
N SER A 370 -8.65 22.80 -0.10
CA SER A 370 -8.47 22.81 -1.56
C SER A 370 -7.48 23.89 -2.05
N ALA A 371 -6.60 24.39 -1.17
CA ALA A 371 -5.59 25.36 -1.55
C ALA A 371 -4.53 24.71 -2.46
N VAL A 372 -4.29 25.31 -3.63
CA VAL A 372 -3.32 24.80 -4.61
C VAL A 372 -1.90 25.10 -4.12
N ARG A 373 -1.09 24.07 -3.89
CA ARG A 373 0.33 24.19 -3.55
C ARG A 373 1.20 24.30 -4.79
N SER A 374 0.87 23.55 -5.84
CA SER A 374 1.59 23.60 -7.11
C SER A 374 0.72 23.11 -8.27
N CYS A 375 1.02 23.60 -9.48
CA CYS A 375 0.38 23.18 -10.72
C CYS A 375 1.42 23.23 -11.85
N TYR A 376 1.61 22.12 -12.54
CA TYR A 376 2.58 21.94 -13.60
C TYR A 376 1.89 21.44 -14.85
N ALA A 377 2.32 21.91 -16.02
CA ALA A 377 1.84 21.41 -17.30
C ALA A 377 3.03 21.08 -18.21
N THR A 378 2.91 19.97 -18.92
CA THR A 378 3.69 19.69 -20.12
C THR A 378 2.75 19.77 -21.32
N VAL A 379 3.11 20.59 -22.30
CA VAL A 379 2.34 20.83 -23.52
C VAL A 379 3.14 20.32 -24.69
N HIS A 380 2.50 19.57 -25.56
CA HIS A 380 3.14 19.05 -26.76
C HIS A 380 2.31 19.44 -27.98
N SER A 381 2.93 19.95 -29.04
CA SER A 381 2.25 20.17 -30.33
C SER A 381 2.66 19.08 -31.32
N ALA A 382 1.67 18.35 -31.82
CA ALA A 382 1.92 17.25 -32.74
C ALA A 382 2.43 17.72 -34.12
N ARG A 383 2.10 18.96 -34.50
CA ARG A 383 2.52 19.55 -35.78
C ARG A 383 4.00 19.94 -35.77
N ILE A 384 4.45 20.67 -34.75
CA ILE A 384 5.85 21.12 -34.65
C ILE A 384 6.77 20.07 -34.01
N LYS A 385 6.19 19.08 -33.29
CA LYS A 385 6.89 17.96 -32.65
C LYS A 385 7.79 18.34 -31.46
N ASP A 386 7.43 19.43 -30.79
CA ASP A 386 8.11 19.95 -29.60
C ASP A 386 7.25 19.83 -28.35
N ALA A 387 7.91 19.68 -27.19
CA ALA A 387 7.33 19.66 -25.86
C ALA A 387 7.79 20.89 -25.06
N PHE A 388 6.87 21.51 -24.33
CA PHE A 388 7.09 22.69 -23.50
C PHE A 388 6.65 22.41 -22.08
N GLN A 389 7.46 22.80 -21.10
CA GLN A 389 7.14 22.64 -19.69
C GLN A 389 6.82 23.99 -19.06
N HIS A 390 5.70 24.06 -18.34
CA HIS A 390 5.23 25.27 -17.67
C HIS A 390 4.97 24.99 -16.19
N ASN A 391 5.55 25.83 -15.33
CA ASN A 391 5.35 25.84 -13.88
C ASN A 391 4.82 27.19 -13.36
N ARG A 392 4.55 28.13 -14.28
CA ARG A 392 3.99 29.45 -14.03
C ARG A 392 2.81 29.66 -14.96
N ASN A 393 1.81 30.41 -14.51
CA ASN A 393 0.59 30.71 -15.26
C ASN A 393 -0.21 29.46 -15.70
N VAL A 394 0.01 28.32 -15.04
CA VAL A 394 -0.82 27.12 -15.20
C VAL A 394 -1.85 27.11 -14.09
N ILE A 395 -3.12 27.16 -14.45
CA ILE A 395 -4.24 27.14 -13.51
C ILE A 395 -5.08 25.91 -13.81
N MET A 396 -5.39 25.16 -12.77
CA MET A 396 -6.45 24.14 -12.81
C MET A 396 -7.32 24.38 -11.58
N SER A 397 -8.61 24.60 -11.78
CA SER A 397 -9.58 24.90 -10.72
C SER A 397 -10.84 24.06 -10.87
N ASP A 398 -11.48 23.75 -9.75
CA ASP A 398 -12.71 22.97 -9.74
C ASP A 398 -13.91 23.88 -10.00
N GLU A 399 -14.87 23.44 -10.82
CA GLU A 399 -16.17 24.10 -10.95
C GLU A 399 -17.16 23.42 -9.99
N MET A 400 -17.34 24.01 -8.80
CA MET A 400 -18.04 23.41 -7.65
C MET A 400 -19.55 23.21 -7.85
N ASP A 401 -20.15 23.75 -8.91
CA ASP A 401 -21.60 23.69 -9.15
C ASP A 401 -22.10 22.25 -9.37
N ASP A 402 -21.22 21.31 -9.75
CA ASP A 402 -21.55 19.90 -9.96
C ASP A 402 -20.41 18.97 -9.45
N ALA A 403 -20.69 18.20 -8.39
CA ALA A 403 -19.78 17.21 -7.83
C ALA A 403 -20.47 15.84 -7.69
N TYR A 404 -19.68 14.78 -7.77
CA TYR A 404 -20.12 13.41 -7.53
C TYR A 404 -19.69 12.96 -6.14
N MET A 405 -20.65 12.68 -5.26
CA MET A 405 -20.36 11.99 -4.00
C MET A 405 -20.44 10.50 -4.24
N SER A 406 -19.34 9.80 -4.00
CA SER A 406 -19.32 8.35 -4.03
C SER A 406 -20.29 7.81 -2.99
N SER A 407 -21.17 6.92 -3.44
CA SER A 407 -21.89 6.09 -2.49
C SER A 407 -20.88 5.24 -1.71
N GLU A 408 -19.97 4.54 -2.37
CA GLU A 408 -19.15 3.47 -1.78
C GLU A 408 -18.10 3.96 -0.78
N THR A 409 -17.49 5.12 -1.00
CA THR A 409 -16.43 5.64 -0.13
C THR A 409 -16.82 6.92 0.58
N GLY A 410 -17.88 7.60 0.14
CA GLY A 410 -18.25 8.93 0.63
C GLY A 410 -17.36 10.06 0.11
N VAL A 411 -16.35 9.77 -0.72
CA VAL A 411 -15.47 10.79 -1.31
C VAL A 411 -16.26 11.65 -2.29
N VAL A 412 -16.02 12.97 -2.26
CA VAL A 412 -16.65 13.92 -3.17
C VAL A 412 -15.68 14.28 -4.27
N TYR A 413 -16.00 13.96 -5.52
CA TYR A 413 -15.16 14.24 -6.67
C TYR A 413 -15.71 15.41 -7.48
N PRO A 414 -14.87 16.38 -7.88
CA PRO A 414 -15.26 17.34 -8.90
C PRO A 414 -15.57 16.59 -10.19
N THR A 415 -16.60 17.03 -10.92
CA THR A 415 -16.94 16.47 -12.24
C THR A 415 -16.70 17.47 -13.37
N ARG A 416 -16.21 18.66 -13.02
CA ARG A 416 -15.92 19.75 -13.93
C ARG A 416 -14.70 20.53 -13.46
N TRP A 417 -13.86 20.90 -14.41
CA TRP A 417 -12.64 21.66 -14.17
C TRP A 417 -12.47 22.75 -15.22
N ARG A 418 -11.87 23.86 -14.78
CA ARG A 418 -11.32 24.89 -15.67
C ARG A 418 -9.81 24.78 -15.67
N VAL A 419 -9.22 24.84 -16.85
CA VAL A 419 -7.78 24.78 -17.08
C VAL A 419 -7.35 25.98 -17.89
N GLU A 420 -6.31 26.67 -17.43
CA GLU A 420 -5.62 27.71 -18.19
C GLU A 420 -4.15 27.33 -18.27
N CYS A 421 -3.59 27.34 -19.48
CA CYS A 421 -2.23 26.88 -19.69
C CYS A 421 -1.58 27.63 -20.86
N PRO A 422 -0.35 28.15 -20.70
CA PRO A 422 0.45 28.57 -21.84
C PRO A 422 0.73 27.39 -22.77
N THR A 423 1.02 27.68 -24.03
CA THR A 423 1.50 26.71 -25.02
C THR A 423 2.82 27.21 -25.61
N HIS A 424 3.03 27.11 -26.92
CA HIS A 424 4.20 27.67 -27.60
C HIS A 424 3.91 29.08 -28.16
N ASP A 425 4.96 29.81 -28.52
CA ASP A 425 4.90 31.10 -29.22
C ASP A 425 3.95 32.14 -28.58
N GLY A 426 3.90 32.20 -27.25
CA GLY A 426 3.05 33.13 -26.51
C GLY A 426 1.54 32.84 -26.57
N CYS A 427 1.13 31.72 -27.18
CA CYS A 427 -0.25 31.28 -27.21
C CYS A 427 -0.65 30.67 -25.86
N ARG A 428 -1.94 30.74 -25.50
CA ARG A 428 -2.48 30.10 -24.30
C ARG A 428 -3.84 29.47 -24.57
N VAL A 429 -4.20 28.47 -23.78
CA VAL A 429 -5.52 27.84 -23.82
C VAL A 429 -6.33 28.17 -22.56
N GLU A 430 -7.63 28.31 -22.74
CA GLU A 430 -8.63 28.37 -21.67
C GLU A 430 -9.63 27.26 -21.94
N LEU A 431 -9.58 26.19 -21.15
CA LEU A 431 -10.30 24.94 -21.37
C LEU A 431 -11.27 24.65 -20.22
N ARG A 432 -12.39 24.05 -20.58
CA ARG A 432 -13.36 23.44 -19.68
C ARG A 432 -13.38 21.94 -19.91
N LEU A 433 -13.18 21.19 -18.83
CA LEU A 433 -13.20 19.74 -18.80
C LEU A 433 -14.49 19.30 -18.11
N VAL A 434 -15.26 18.42 -18.73
CA VAL A 434 -16.52 17.90 -18.16
C VAL A 434 -16.48 16.38 -18.17
N ALA A 435 -16.67 15.76 -17.00
CA ALA A 435 -16.78 14.32 -16.88
C ALA A 435 -17.89 13.77 -17.77
N THR A 436 -17.58 12.69 -18.50
CA THR A 436 -18.57 12.05 -19.38
C THR A 436 -19.60 11.25 -18.61
N LEU A 437 -19.21 10.71 -17.46
CA LEU A 437 -20.09 10.16 -16.43
C LEU A 437 -19.60 10.65 -15.06
N ALA A 438 -20.54 10.90 -14.15
CA ALA A 438 -20.24 11.33 -12.79
C ALA A 438 -19.50 10.23 -12.01
N ASN A 439 -20.03 9.00 -12.02
CA ASN A 439 -19.38 7.86 -11.38
C ASN A 439 -18.35 7.21 -12.32
N GLN A 440 -17.08 7.50 -12.07
CA GLN A 440 -15.90 6.84 -12.63
C GLN A 440 -14.86 6.63 -11.52
N GLU A 441 -15.33 6.28 -10.32
CA GLU A 441 -14.48 6.06 -9.14
C GLU A 441 -13.84 4.67 -9.19
N MET A 442 -12.52 4.60 -9.04
CA MET A 442 -11.75 3.36 -8.86
C MET A 442 -11.41 3.15 -7.38
N ILE A 443 -11.80 1.99 -6.84
CA ILE A 443 -11.49 1.57 -5.46
C ILE A 443 -10.46 0.44 -5.54
N THR A 444 -9.35 0.60 -4.84
CA THR A 444 -8.27 -0.42 -4.80
C THR A 444 -7.38 -0.22 -3.59
N PHE A 445 -6.81 -1.32 -3.10
CA PHE A 445 -5.90 -1.37 -1.96
C PHE A 445 -4.73 -0.37 -2.05
N LEU A 446 -4.14 -0.18 -3.23
CA LEU A 446 -2.98 0.71 -3.41
C LEU A 446 -3.32 2.20 -3.48
N ALA A 447 -4.62 2.56 -3.48
CA ALA A 447 -5.08 3.93 -3.51
C ALA A 447 -6.31 4.11 -2.62
N GLN A 448 -6.08 4.08 -1.31
CA GLN A 448 -7.11 4.24 -0.29
C GLN A 448 -7.52 5.72 -0.13
N PRO A 449 -8.81 6.02 0.10
CA PRO A 449 -9.96 5.10 -0.02
C PRO A 449 -10.26 4.71 -1.47
N SER A 450 -10.05 5.64 -2.39
CA SER A 450 -10.29 5.50 -3.82
C SER A 450 -9.72 6.71 -4.56
N TYR A 451 -9.79 6.69 -5.89
CA TYR A 451 -9.57 7.86 -6.74
C TYR A 451 -10.60 7.88 -7.86
N TRP A 452 -10.91 9.06 -8.39
CA TRP A 452 -11.70 9.19 -9.60
C TRP A 452 -10.76 9.09 -10.80
N GLU A 453 -10.99 8.14 -11.70
CA GLU A 453 -10.23 7.97 -12.93
C GLU A 453 -11.20 7.79 -14.09
N GLY A 454 -11.34 8.86 -14.86
CA GLY A 454 -12.42 8.92 -15.82
C GLY A 454 -12.15 9.82 -17.02
N THR A 455 -12.95 9.58 -18.04
CA THR A 455 -12.96 10.36 -19.27
C THR A 455 -13.65 11.69 -19.07
N VAL A 456 -13.10 12.72 -19.70
CA VAL A 456 -13.67 14.06 -19.80
C VAL A 456 -13.82 14.47 -21.27
N THR A 457 -14.85 15.25 -21.57
CA THR A 457 -14.91 16.06 -22.80
C THR A 457 -14.23 17.40 -22.56
N VAL A 458 -13.56 17.91 -23.59
CA VAL A 458 -12.80 19.15 -23.51
C VAL A 458 -13.35 20.16 -24.51
N THR A 459 -13.65 21.36 -24.05
CA THR A 459 -14.09 22.49 -24.88
C THR A 459 -13.46 23.77 -24.38
N GLY A 460 -13.12 24.70 -25.25
CA GLY A 460 -12.54 25.97 -24.81
C GLY A 460 -12.06 26.81 -25.96
N THR A 461 -11.05 27.65 -25.68
CA THR A 461 -10.45 28.56 -26.64
C THR A 461 -8.93 28.47 -26.64
N LEU A 462 -8.35 28.60 -27.83
CA LEU A 462 -6.93 28.88 -28.04
C LEU A 462 -6.79 30.38 -28.35
N ILE A 463 -6.04 31.09 -27.53
CA ILE A 463 -5.75 32.51 -27.66
C ILE A 463 -4.33 32.62 -28.18
N LYS A 464 -4.17 33.15 -29.39
CA LYS A 464 -2.85 33.34 -30.03
C LYS A 464 -2.17 34.59 -29.48
N ALA A 465 -0.86 34.71 -29.71
CA ALA A 465 -0.07 35.86 -29.26
C ALA A 465 -0.57 37.22 -29.80
N ASP A 466 -1.22 37.23 -30.97
CA ASP A 466 -1.84 38.42 -31.57
C ASP A 466 -3.21 38.78 -30.94
N GLY A 467 -3.68 38.01 -29.96
CA GLY A 467 -4.97 38.17 -29.30
C GLY A 467 -6.15 37.52 -30.05
N SER A 468 -5.92 36.90 -31.20
CA SER A 468 -6.97 36.16 -31.90
C SER A 468 -7.39 34.91 -31.13
N VAL A 469 -8.68 34.59 -31.17
CA VAL A 469 -9.29 33.51 -30.39
C VAL A 469 -9.91 32.48 -31.32
N THR A 470 -9.57 31.21 -31.12
CA THR A 470 -10.13 30.08 -31.89
C THR A 470 -10.80 29.10 -30.92
N GLU A 471 -12.03 28.68 -31.22
CA GLU A 471 -12.68 27.62 -30.42
C GLU A 471 -11.98 26.28 -30.66
N VAL A 472 -11.76 25.55 -29.56
CA VAL A 472 -11.14 24.22 -29.59
C VAL A 472 -11.99 23.21 -28.86
N LYS A 473 -11.95 21.97 -29.34
CA LYS A 473 -12.62 20.82 -28.73
C LYS A 473 -11.63 19.68 -28.63
N GLY A 474 -11.89 18.75 -27.72
CA GLY A 474 -10.98 17.64 -27.47
C GLY A 474 -11.55 16.60 -26.53
N ASP A 475 -10.68 15.69 -26.15
CA ASP A 475 -10.93 14.65 -25.17
C ASP A 475 -9.79 14.57 -24.17
N GLY A 476 -10.08 13.95 -23.03
CA GLY A 476 -9.07 13.75 -22.01
C GLY A 476 -9.47 12.77 -20.94
N PHE A 477 -8.53 12.58 -20.02
CA PHE A 477 -8.69 11.77 -18.82
C PHE A 477 -8.25 12.60 -17.62
N VAL A 478 -8.96 12.44 -16.51
CA VAL A 478 -8.58 13.03 -15.23
C VAL A 478 -8.48 11.91 -14.20
N THR A 479 -7.40 11.94 -13.43
CA THR A 479 -7.26 11.23 -12.16
C THR A 479 -7.39 12.27 -11.04
N SER A 480 -8.26 12.05 -10.06
CA SER A 480 -8.45 12.97 -8.94
C SER A 480 -8.58 12.23 -7.62
N GLY A 481 -7.89 12.71 -6.58
CA GLY A 481 -8.02 12.18 -5.21
C GLY A 481 -9.25 12.67 -4.43
N GLY A 482 -10.12 13.50 -5.02
CA GLY A 482 -11.37 13.94 -4.38
C GLY A 482 -11.25 15.13 -3.42
N ARG A 483 -12.37 15.48 -2.78
CA ARG A 483 -12.61 16.68 -1.94
C ARG A 483 -13.51 16.34 -0.74
N GLY A 484 -13.57 17.26 0.22
CA GLY A 484 -14.54 17.25 1.32
C GLY A 484 -13.97 16.84 2.67
N ARG A 485 -14.74 17.01 3.74
CA ARG A 485 -14.31 16.64 5.11
C ARG A 485 -14.73 15.23 5.52
N LEU A 486 -15.75 14.68 4.88
CA LEU A 486 -16.38 13.42 5.29
C LEU A 486 -15.67 12.16 4.79
N HIS A 487 -14.80 12.27 3.78
CA HIS A 487 -13.88 11.19 3.44
C HIS A 487 -12.73 11.07 4.45
N VAL A 488 -12.52 12.09 5.29
CA VAL A 488 -11.57 11.99 6.41
C VAL A 488 -12.24 11.14 7.48
N GLU A 489 -11.78 9.89 7.59
CA GLU A 489 -12.33 8.88 8.51
C GLU A 489 -12.52 9.41 9.93
N ARG A 490 -11.58 10.23 10.42
CA ARG A 490 -11.68 10.90 11.72
C ARG A 490 -12.93 11.77 11.89
N ALA A 491 -13.33 12.52 10.86
CA ALA A 491 -14.52 13.37 10.91
C ALA A 491 -15.81 12.54 10.88
N LEU A 492 -15.83 11.49 10.05
CA LEU A 492 -16.94 10.53 10.03
C LEU A 492 -17.08 9.83 11.38
N PHE A 493 -15.99 9.28 11.93
CA PHE A 493 -16.01 8.60 13.22
C PHE A 493 -16.44 9.53 14.34
N GLY A 494 -15.97 10.78 14.36
CA GLY A 494 -16.41 11.77 15.35
C GLY A 494 -17.92 12.04 15.30
N MET A 495 -18.51 12.10 14.10
CA MET A 495 -19.96 12.24 13.93
C MET A 495 -20.72 11.01 14.44
N LEU A 496 -20.29 9.81 14.05
CA LEU A 496 -20.92 8.55 14.46
C LEU A 496 -20.80 8.34 15.97
N HIS A 497 -19.63 8.62 16.54
CA HIS A 497 -19.37 8.60 17.98
C HIS A 497 -20.31 9.55 18.73
N GLY A 498 -20.43 10.79 18.29
CA GLY A 498 -21.27 11.80 18.94
C GLY A 498 -22.74 11.39 19.01
N ILE A 499 -23.27 10.77 17.96
CA ILE A 499 -24.65 10.27 17.93
C ILE A 499 -24.79 9.02 18.80
N GLY A 500 -23.96 8.00 18.57
CA GLY A 500 -24.10 6.70 19.23
C GLY A 500 -23.79 6.74 20.72
N SER A 501 -22.66 7.33 21.09
CA SER A 501 -22.19 7.33 22.48
C SER A 501 -23.11 8.17 23.39
N THR A 502 -23.60 9.34 22.94
CA THR A 502 -24.50 10.18 23.74
C THR A 502 -25.75 9.43 24.18
N ALA A 503 -26.33 8.60 23.31
CA ALA A 503 -27.47 7.77 23.65
C ALA A 503 -27.10 6.66 24.66
N MET A 504 -25.95 6.00 24.46
CA MET A 504 -25.51 4.88 25.31
C MET A 504 -25.04 5.29 26.71
N GLN A 505 -24.57 6.52 26.87
CA GLN A 505 -24.04 7.02 28.14
C GLN A 505 -25.12 7.52 29.12
N ARG A 506 -26.40 7.55 28.71
CA ARG A 506 -27.49 8.02 29.58
C ARG A 506 -27.64 7.13 30.81
N ALA A 507 -27.93 7.75 31.96
CA ALA A 507 -28.06 7.04 33.24
C ALA A 507 -29.15 5.96 33.23
N GLU A 508 -30.21 6.14 32.44
CA GLU A 508 -31.28 5.15 32.25
C GLU A 508 -30.80 3.84 31.61
N VAL A 509 -29.73 3.88 30.82
CA VAL A 509 -29.15 2.69 30.17
C VAL A 509 -28.41 1.81 31.19
N ALA A 510 -27.85 2.40 32.25
CA ALA A 510 -27.14 1.67 33.31
C ALA A 510 -28.05 0.69 34.08
N ALA A 511 -29.37 0.91 34.08
CA ALA A 511 -30.33 0.04 34.73
C ALA A 511 -30.69 -1.20 33.89
N VAL A 512 -30.27 -1.26 32.62
CA VAL A 512 -30.55 -2.38 31.71
C VAL A 512 -29.51 -3.48 31.94
N GLY A 513 -29.95 -4.61 32.49
CA GLY A 513 -29.05 -5.61 33.09
C GLY A 513 -28.21 -6.49 32.14
N SER A 514 -28.23 -6.29 30.82
CA SER A 514 -27.40 -7.06 29.87
C SER A 514 -27.13 -6.29 28.58
N TRP A 515 -26.02 -6.59 27.90
CA TRP A 515 -25.68 -5.97 26.61
C TRP A 515 -26.67 -6.34 25.50
N GLU A 516 -27.29 -7.52 25.54
CA GLU A 516 -28.35 -7.89 24.59
C GLU A 516 -29.59 -7.01 24.79
N ALA A 517 -30.05 -6.85 26.02
CA ALA A 517 -31.21 -6.01 26.30
C ALA A 517 -30.93 -4.53 25.98
N ILE A 518 -29.69 -4.06 26.15
CA ILE A 518 -29.30 -2.72 25.71
C ILE A 518 -29.35 -2.63 24.18
N ALA A 519 -28.79 -3.61 23.48
CA ALA A 519 -28.78 -3.64 22.01
C ALA A 519 -30.19 -3.64 21.42
N ASP A 520 -31.12 -4.41 22.00
CA ASP A 520 -32.51 -4.56 21.55
C ASP A 520 -33.42 -3.40 21.97
N GLY A 521 -33.00 -2.59 22.96
CA GLY A 521 -33.74 -1.43 23.45
C GLY A 521 -33.05 -0.11 23.06
N PRO A 522 -32.30 0.54 23.99
CA PRO A 522 -31.59 1.79 23.70
C PRO A 522 -30.75 1.78 22.41
N GLY A 523 -30.09 0.67 22.10
CA GLY A 523 -29.26 0.51 20.90
C GLY A 523 -30.03 0.68 19.61
N VAL A 524 -31.28 0.21 19.54
CA VAL A 524 -32.17 0.42 18.38
C VAL A 524 -32.52 1.89 18.20
N VAL A 525 -32.74 2.62 19.30
CA VAL A 525 -33.04 4.06 19.26
C VAL A 525 -31.83 4.83 18.73
N ALA A 526 -30.63 4.55 19.24
CA ALA A 526 -29.39 5.16 18.76
C ALA A 526 -29.12 4.84 17.28
N LEU A 527 -29.38 3.60 16.86
CA LEU A 527 -29.26 3.20 15.46
C LEU A 527 -30.25 3.97 14.56
N ALA A 528 -31.46 4.26 15.02
CA ALA A 528 -32.43 5.02 14.24
C ALA A 528 -31.93 6.45 13.94
N GLU A 529 -31.34 7.12 14.93
CA GLU A 529 -30.72 8.44 14.77
C GLU A 529 -29.52 8.39 13.82
N LEU A 530 -28.62 7.41 14.04
CA LEU A 530 -27.43 7.22 13.21
C LEU A 530 -27.80 6.92 11.75
N ARG A 531 -28.82 6.09 11.52
CA ARG A 531 -29.33 5.77 10.18
C ARG A 531 -29.85 7.01 9.45
N MET A 532 -30.50 7.93 10.17
CA MET A 532 -30.95 9.20 9.58
C MET A 532 -29.76 10.08 9.18
N ALA A 533 -28.73 10.17 10.03
CA ALA A 533 -27.50 10.90 9.71
C ALA A 533 -26.77 10.29 8.51
N LEU A 534 -26.53 8.98 8.50
CA LEU A 534 -25.89 8.28 7.39
C LEU A 534 -26.65 8.40 6.07
N LYS A 535 -27.98 8.40 6.11
CA LYS A 535 -28.82 8.60 4.91
C LYS A 535 -28.57 9.96 4.26
N THR A 536 -28.29 11.02 5.04
CA THR A 536 -27.90 12.33 4.47
C THR A 536 -26.59 12.28 3.69
N GLN A 537 -25.75 11.28 3.96
CA GLN A 537 -24.47 11.01 3.30
C GLN A 537 -24.58 9.93 2.21
N GLN A 538 -25.80 9.60 1.75
CA GLN A 538 -26.08 8.51 0.81
C GLN A 538 -25.58 7.13 1.29
N PHE A 539 -25.32 6.98 2.60
CA PHE A 539 -24.94 5.72 3.21
C PHE A 539 -26.20 5.04 3.75
N VAL A 540 -26.64 3.98 3.06
CA VAL A 540 -27.78 3.16 3.49
C VAL A 540 -27.26 1.90 4.15
N LEU A 541 -27.62 1.70 5.42
CA LEU A 541 -27.23 0.53 6.18
C LEU A 541 -28.00 -0.72 5.73
N THR A 542 -27.28 -1.81 5.43
CA THR A 542 -27.90 -3.12 5.19
C THR A 542 -28.50 -3.70 6.49
N PRO A 543 -29.42 -4.69 6.43
CA PRO A 543 -29.92 -5.35 7.63
C PRO A 543 -28.80 -5.97 8.49
N ALA A 544 -27.78 -6.57 7.86
CA ALA A 544 -26.62 -7.12 8.55
C ALA A 544 -25.82 -6.04 9.29
N GLN A 545 -25.54 -4.90 8.64
CA GLN A 545 -24.85 -3.76 9.26
C GLN A 545 -25.65 -3.19 10.44
N GLN A 546 -26.98 -3.13 10.34
CA GLN A 546 -27.84 -2.68 11.43
C GLN A 546 -27.72 -3.58 12.67
N VAL A 547 -27.75 -4.90 12.49
CA VAL A 547 -27.59 -5.88 13.58
C VAL A 547 -26.22 -5.76 14.26
N VAL A 548 -25.17 -5.58 13.45
CA VAL A 548 -23.81 -5.43 13.97
C VAL A 548 -23.64 -4.12 14.74
N LEU A 549 -24.22 -3.01 14.26
CA LEU A 549 -24.15 -1.71 14.93
C LEU A 549 -24.96 -1.68 16.24
N THR A 550 -26.12 -2.33 16.32
CA THR A 550 -26.83 -2.45 17.61
C THR A 550 -26.03 -3.30 18.60
N ALA A 551 -25.36 -4.36 18.12
CA ALA A 551 -24.46 -5.15 18.96
C ALA A 551 -23.26 -4.34 19.47
N LEU A 552 -22.69 -3.47 18.64
CA LEU A 552 -21.70 -2.48 19.07
C LEU A 552 -22.26 -1.62 20.22
N PHE A 553 -23.44 -1.03 20.05
CA PHE A 553 -24.02 -0.13 21.03
C PHE A 553 -24.33 -0.82 22.37
N GLY A 554 -24.90 -2.02 22.34
CA GLY A 554 -25.12 -2.81 23.55
C GLY A 554 -23.83 -3.11 24.30
N THR A 555 -22.79 -3.49 23.57
CA THR A 555 -21.46 -3.79 24.13
C THR A 555 -20.78 -2.55 24.68
N TYR A 556 -20.77 -1.45 23.92
CA TYR A 556 -20.22 -0.16 24.31
C TYR A 556 -20.86 0.33 25.62
N ALA A 557 -22.20 0.34 25.68
CA ALA A 557 -22.95 0.81 26.84
C ALA A 557 -22.66 -0.04 28.07
N TYR A 558 -22.61 -1.37 27.90
CA TYR A 558 -22.32 -2.27 28.99
C TYR A 558 -20.91 -2.05 29.56
N ILE A 559 -19.90 -1.89 28.70
CA ILE A 559 -18.53 -1.52 29.13
C ILE A 559 -18.52 -0.18 29.88
N PHE A 560 -19.28 0.79 29.37
CA PHE A 560 -19.32 2.13 29.94
C PHE A 560 -19.89 2.15 31.37
N HIS A 561 -20.98 1.41 31.61
CA HIS A 561 -21.69 1.41 32.89
C HIS A 561 -21.22 0.32 33.86
N HIS A 562 -20.69 -0.80 33.37
CA HIS A 562 -20.29 -1.97 34.17
C HIS A 562 -18.79 -2.36 34.03
N PRO A 563 -17.83 -1.42 34.06
CA PRO A 563 -16.43 -1.73 33.73
C PRO A 563 -15.71 -2.67 34.70
N GLN A 564 -16.25 -2.86 35.90
CA GLN A 564 -15.69 -3.75 36.93
C GLN A 564 -16.13 -5.21 36.76
N GLU A 565 -17.15 -5.48 35.93
CA GLU A 565 -17.66 -6.82 35.67
C GLU A 565 -16.83 -7.51 34.56
N VAL A 566 -15.54 -7.76 34.85
CA VAL A 566 -14.52 -8.19 33.88
C VAL A 566 -14.99 -9.34 32.97
N GLU A 567 -15.47 -10.43 33.56
CA GLU A 567 -15.91 -11.61 32.79
C GLU A 567 -17.14 -11.35 31.92
N GLN A 568 -18.01 -10.43 32.35
CA GLN A 568 -19.18 -10.05 31.57
C GLN A 568 -18.81 -9.11 30.43
N VAL A 569 -17.89 -8.17 30.67
CA VAL A 569 -17.33 -7.33 29.61
C VAL A 569 -16.65 -8.18 28.53
N LYS A 570 -15.86 -9.20 28.92
CA LYS A 570 -15.25 -10.15 27.97
C LYS A 570 -16.31 -10.87 27.12
N LYS A 571 -17.40 -11.33 27.75
CA LYS A 571 -18.52 -11.96 27.04
C LYS A 571 -19.23 -11.00 26.10
N ALA A 572 -19.43 -9.75 26.49
CA ALA A 572 -20.02 -8.72 25.64
C ALA A 572 -19.15 -8.47 24.38
N LEU A 573 -17.83 -8.34 24.55
CA LEU A 573 -16.89 -8.20 23.43
C LEU A 573 -16.93 -9.43 22.50
N GLN A 574 -16.91 -10.65 23.07
CA GLN A 574 -17.04 -11.90 22.32
C GLN A 574 -18.35 -11.99 21.56
N TRP A 575 -19.45 -11.58 22.18
CA TRP A 575 -20.76 -11.54 21.56
C TRP A 575 -20.80 -10.56 20.39
N CYS A 576 -20.29 -9.34 20.56
CA CYS A 576 -20.18 -8.35 19.49
C CYS A 576 -19.37 -8.87 18.30
N TYR A 577 -18.21 -9.47 18.58
CA TYR A 577 -17.38 -10.08 17.55
C TYR A 577 -18.06 -11.28 16.87
N HIS A 578 -18.76 -12.12 17.60
CA HIS A 578 -19.51 -13.24 17.02
C HIS A 578 -20.62 -12.74 16.08
N ARG A 579 -21.30 -11.64 16.42
CA ARG A 579 -22.25 -10.99 15.51
C ARG A 579 -21.58 -10.52 14.24
N TRP A 580 -20.40 -9.90 14.33
CA TRP A 580 -19.60 -9.55 13.16
C TRP A 580 -19.27 -10.77 12.30
N MET A 581 -18.70 -11.82 12.90
CA MET A 581 -18.30 -13.04 12.20
C MET A 581 -19.46 -13.79 11.55
N THR A 582 -20.65 -13.72 12.13
CA THR A 582 -21.87 -14.34 11.57
C THR A 582 -22.19 -13.81 10.17
N PHE A 583 -21.95 -12.52 9.93
CA PHE A 583 -22.26 -11.88 8.64
C PHE A 583 -21.03 -11.74 7.74
N TYR A 584 -19.85 -11.50 8.32
CA TYR A 584 -18.66 -11.06 7.59
C TYR A 584 -17.41 -11.92 7.86
N GLY A 585 -17.57 -13.04 8.56
CA GLY A 585 -16.44 -13.92 8.90
C GLY A 585 -15.91 -14.75 7.74
N ALA A 586 -16.74 -15.01 6.73
CA ALA A 586 -16.42 -15.85 5.57
C ALA A 586 -16.46 -15.12 4.22
N THR A 587 -16.84 -13.84 4.20
CA THR A 587 -17.04 -13.05 2.98
C THR A 587 -16.01 -11.93 2.89
N ALA A 588 -15.63 -11.57 1.67
CA ALA A 588 -14.93 -10.31 1.44
C ALA A 588 -15.92 -9.15 1.66
N ILE A 589 -15.42 -8.05 2.20
CA ILE A 589 -16.23 -6.87 2.51
C ILE A 589 -15.83 -5.70 1.63
N ASN A 590 -16.80 -4.83 1.32
CA ASN A 590 -16.52 -3.59 0.61
C ASN A 590 -16.00 -2.49 1.55
N TYR A 591 -15.57 -1.37 0.97
CA TYR A 591 -15.03 -0.23 1.72
C TYR A 591 -16.00 0.36 2.75
N ARG A 592 -17.32 0.32 2.49
CA ARG A 592 -18.34 0.81 3.44
C ARG A 592 -18.38 -0.04 4.69
N THR A 593 -18.50 -1.35 4.52
CA THR A 593 -18.55 -2.30 5.63
C THR A 593 -17.22 -2.31 6.39
N LEU A 594 -16.10 -2.15 5.68
CA LEU A 594 -14.78 -1.95 6.28
C LEU A 594 -14.72 -0.68 7.15
N THR A 595 -15.23 0.45 6.66
CA THR A 595 -15.35 1.71 7.42
C THR A 595 -16.15 1.54 8.70
N LEU A 596 -17.29 0.82 8.64
CA LEU A 596 -18.08 0.52 9.83
C LEU A 596 -17.32 -0.38 10.80
N ARG A 597 -16.57 -1.37 10.31
CA ARG A 597 -15.73 -2.23 11.14
C ARG A 597 -14.64 -1.44 11.85
N ALA A 598 -13.94 -0.58 11.12
CA ALA A 598 -12.92 0.30 11.67
C ALA A 598 -13.50 1.22 12.76
N PHE A 599 -14.68 1.80 12.53
CA PHE A 599 -15.41 2.57 13.54
C PHE A 599 -15.71 1.73 14.79
N MET A 600 -16.29 0.54 14.64
CA MET A 600 -16.58 -0.35 15.78
C MET A 600 -15.31 -0.68 16.58
N MET A 601 -14.20 -0.98 15.89
CA MET A 601 -12.94 -1.28 16.54
C MET A 601 -12.46 -0.09 17.37
N GLN A 602 -12.51 1.12 16.79
CA GLN A 602 -12.11 2.36 17.46
C GLN A 602 -12.99 2.63 18.69
N GLU A 603 -14.31 2.55 18.57
CA GLU A 603 -15.25 2.79 19.68
C GLU A 603 -15.06 1.82 20.85
N LEU A 604 -14.93 0.52 20.56
CA LEU A 604 -14.68 -0.49 21.59
C LEU A 604 -13.31 -0.29 22.25
N CYS A 605 -12.29 0.09 21.46
CA CYS A 605 -10.97 0.41 21.98
C CYS A 605 -11.03 1.58 22.96
N ASP A 606 -11.65 2.69 22.55
CA ASP A 606 -11.69 3.93 23.32
C ASP A 606 -12.48 3.77 24.61
N VAL A 607 -13.67 3.14 24.56
CA VAL A 607 -14.47 2.93 25.77
C VAL A 607 -13.79 1.97 26.74
N THR A 608 -13.12 0.92 26.24
CA THR A 608 -12.41 -0.05 27.07
C THR A 608 -11.19 0.60 27.73
N HIS A 609 -10.40 1.39 27.02
CA HIS A 609 -9.29 2.12 27.63
C HIS A 609 -9.78 3.15 28.66
N ALA A 610 -10.85 3.87 28.35
CA ALA A 610 -11.40 4.90 29.23
C ALA A 610 -12.00 4.31 30.53
N ARG A 611 -12.61 3.12 30.46
CA ARG A 611 -13.42 2.57 31.56
C ARG A 611 -12.82 1.34 32.22
N CYS A 612 -12.07 0.52 31.48
CA CYS A 612 -11.49 -0.75 31.93
C CYS A 612 -9.96 -0.69 32.11
N GLY A 613 -9.36 0.51 32.16
CA GLY A 613 -7.92 0.74 32.31
C GLY A 613 -7.24 0.03 33.49
N ALA A 614 -8.00 -0.44 34.49
CA ALA A 614 -7.49 -1.15 35.66
C ALA A 614 -7.03 -2.59 35.34
N TRP A 615 -7.61 -3.23 34.31
CA TRP A 615 -7.34 -4.64 34.00
C TRP A 615 -7.05 -4.89 32.51
N ILE A 616 -7.34 -3.94 31.62
CA ILE A 616 -6.92 -4.05 30.21
C ILE A 616 -5.42 -3.78 30.07
N GLN A 617 -4.75 -4.50 29.16
CA GLN A 617 -3.36 -4.23 28.84
C GLN A 617 -3.23 -2.82 28.23
N LYS A 618 -2.37 -1.98 28.84
CA LYS A 618 -2.13 -0.59 28.39
C LYS A 618 -1.73 -0.44 26.93
N ARG A 619 -1.17 -1.49 26.34
CA ARG A 619 -0.63 -1.52 24.97
C ARG A 619 -1.59 -2.17 23.96
N ALA A 620 -2.75 -2.66 24.41
CA ALA A 620 -3.76 -3.26 23.55
C ALA A 620 -4.31 -2.22 22.57
N GLN A 621 -4.40 -2.59 21.30
CA GLN A 621 -4.92 -1.75 20.23
C GLN A 621 -6.34 -2.18 19.85
N ALA A 622 -6.95 -1.46 18.90
CA ALA A 622 -8.35 -1.65 18.55
C ALA A 622 -8.68 -3.08 18.07
N LEU A 623 -7.82 -3.68 17.25
CA LEU A 623 -7.96 -5.05 16.78
C LEU A 623 -7.84 -6.06 17.92
N ASP A 624 -6.95 -5.82 18.89
CA ASP A 624 -6.83 -6.69 20.06
C ASP A 624 -8.16 -6.74 20.81
N ILE A 625 -8.74 -5.57 21.11
CA ILE A 625 -9.97 -5.48 21.90
C ILE A 625 -11.18 -6.01 21.10
N ALA A 626 -11.27 -5.69 19.81
CA ALA A 626 -12.43 -5.99 18.97
C ALA A 626 -12.43 -7.39 18.36
N VAL A 627 -11.31 -8.10 18.41
CA VAL A 627 -11.19 -9.53 18.08
C VAL A 627 -10.75 -10.22 19.35
N PRO A 628 -11.68 -10.75 20.15
CA PRO A 628 -11.34 -11.27 21.45
C PRO A 628 -10.45 -12.52 21.34
N VAL A 629 -9.14 -12.32 21.47
CA VAL A 629 -8.16 -13.40 21.44
C VAL A 629 -7.91 -13.91 22.86
N SER A 630 -7.74 -15.22 23.00
CA SER A 630 -7.47 -15.87 24.29
C SER A 630 -6.33 -15.22 25.06
N TYR A 631 -5.27 -14.74 24.39
CA TYR A 631 -4.11 -14.16 25.07
C TYR A 631 -4.30 -12.75 25.66
N LEU A 632 -5.36 -12.03 25.29
CA LEU A 632 -5.65 -10.70 25.87
C LEU A 632 -6.36 -10.82 27.21
N PHE A 633 -6.97 -11.97 27.46
CA PHE A 633 -7.88 -12.21 28.57
C PHE A 633 -7.46 -13.37 29.46
N ASN A 634 -6.67 -14.29 28.91
CA ASN A 634 -6.04 -15.40 29.61
C ASN A 634 -4.52 -15.24 29.52
N SER A 635 -3.89 -15.04 30.67
CA SER A 635 -2.46 -15.27 30.88
C SER A 635 -2.10 -16.77 30.91
N ASP A 636 -2.95 -17.63 30.33
CA ASP A 636 -2.82 -19.09 30.39
C ASP A 636 -1.78 -19.57 29.37
N GLY A 637 -0.55 -19.22 29.71
CA GLY A 637 0.71 -19.85 29.34
C GLY A 637 1.74 -19.71 30.47
N CYS A 638 1.30 -19.34 31.68
CA CYS A 638 2.16 -19.40 32.87
C CYS A 638 2.16 -20.82 33.45
N ASP A 639 2.67 -21.79 32.68
CA ASP A 639 3.31 -22.95 33.31
C ASP A 639 4.57 -22.43 34.01
N GLY A 640 4.35 -21.91 35.20
CA GLY A 640 5.40 -21.51 36.11
C GLY A 640 6.32 -22.69 36.40
N CYS A 641 7.61 -22.38 36.51
CA CYS A 641 8.62 -23.14 37.25
C CYS A 641 9.35 -24.32 36.58
N ALA A 642 9.28 -24.56 35.27
CA ALA A 642 10.17 -25.58 34.67
C ALA A 642 11.63 -25.13 34.47
N PHE A 643 11.88 -23.82 34.31
CA PHE A 643 13.21 -23.29 33.99
C PHE A 643 13.79 -22.51 35.16
N SER A 644 14.96 -22.94 35.65
CA SER A 644 15.74 -22.15 36.61
C SER A 644 16.51 -21.06 35.86
N LEU A 645 16.51 -19.84 36.43
CA LEU A 645 17.32 -18.76 35.87
C LEU A 645 18.80 -19.08 36.10
N PRO A 646 19.64 -19.00 35.06
CA PRO A 646 21.07 -19.21 35.24
C PRO A 646 21.63 -18.13 36.17
N GLU A 647 22.58 -18.51 37.03
CA GLU A 647 23.26 -17.54 37.87
C GLU A 647 23.92 -16.47 37.01
N ARG A 648 23.89 -15.22 37.50
CA ARG A 648 24.49 -14.09 36.76
C ARG A 648 25.98 -14.29 36.49
N SER A 649 26.68 -15.02 37.37
CA SER A 649 28.06 -15.46 37.17
C SER A 649 28.20 -16.26 35.86
N ILE A 650 27.36 -17.27 35.63
CA ILE A 650 27.38 -18.14 34.45
C ILE A 650 27.10 -17.35 33.16
N LEU A 651 26.20 -16.37 33.22
CA LEU A 651 25.89 -15.49 32.08
C LEU A 651 27.07 -14.63 31.63
N LEU A 652 27.97 -14.29 32.54
CA LEU A 652 29.09 -13.39 32.29
C LEU A 652 30.39 -14.14 31.94
N HIS A 653 30.46 -15.46 32.14
CA HIS A 653 31.65 -16.26 31.88
C HIS A 653 31.59 -16.91 30.48
N PRO A 654 32.72 -16.93 29.75
CA PRO A 654 32.78 -17.65 28.48
C PRO A 654 32.64 -19.16 28.71
N SER A 655 31.80 -19.81 27.89
CA SER A 655 31.61 -21.26 27.93
C SER A 655 32.87 -22.02 27.50
N SER A 656 33.02 -23.27 27.94
CA SER A 656 34.16 -24.10 27.58
C SER A 656 34.13 -24.46 26.08
N ALA A 657 35.30 -24.74 25.49
CA ALA A 657 35.40 -25.13 24.09
C ALA A 657 34.56 -26.39 23.75
N LEU A 658 34.43 -27.31 24.71
CA LEU A 658 33.61 -28.53 24.55
C LEU A 658 32.12 -28.19 24.45
N GLU A 659 31.61 -27.34 25.34
CA GLU A 659 30.21 -26.91 25.34
C GLU A 659 29.86 -26.14 24.06
N VAL A 660 30.74 -25.25 23.63
CA VAL A 660 30.61 -24.51 22.36
C VAL A 660 30.58 -25.47 21.17
N ALA A 661 31.44 -26.49 21.14
CA ALA A 661 31.45 -27.47 20.05
C ALA A 661 30.16 -28.32 20.03
N GLN A 662 29.64 -28.71 21.19
CA GLN A 662 28.41 -29.50 21.30
C GLN A 662 27.17 -28.72 20.85
N ILE A 663 26.97 -27.49 21.34
CA ILE A 663 25.79 -26.70 20.97
C ILE A 663 25.78 -26.37 19.48
N LYS A 664 26.96 -26.09 18.92
CA LYS A 664 27.15 -25.88 17.47
C LYS A 664 26.74 -27.11 16.66
N ALA A 665 27.15 -28.30 17.08
CA ALA A 665 26.80 -29.55 16.39
C ALA A 665 25.28 -29.82 16.43
N LEU A 666 24.63 -29.51 17.55
CA LEU A 666 23.18 -29.65 17.69
C LEU A 666 22.44 -28.66 16.78
N MET A 667 22.79 -27.38 16.85
CA MET A 667 22.10 -26.31 16.15
C MET A 667 22.38 -26.26 14.64
N ALA A 668 23.54 -26.70 14.17
CA ALA A 668 23.89 -26.60 12.76
C ALA A 668 22.91 -27.36 11.85
N GLY A 669 22.48 -26.72 10.77
CA GLY A 669 21.57 -27.28 9.76
C GLY A 669 20.36 -26.39 9.46
N THR A 670 19.45 -26.91 8.66
CA THR A 670 18.21 -26.21 8.28
C THR A 670 17.07 -26.65 9.17
N TRP A 671 16.34 -25.69 9.73
CA TRP A 671 15.24 -25.88 10.68
C TRP A 671 13.99 -25.19 10.17
N ILE A 672 12.86 -25.90 10.16
CA ILE A 672 11.57 -25.36 9.73
C ILE A 672 10.64 -25.34 10.93
N MET A 673 10.06 -24.18 11.22
CA MET A 673 9.08 -24.07 12.31
C MET A 673 7.82 -24.88 11.98
N ASN A 674 7.35 -25.68 12.93
CA ASN A 674 6.04 -26.32 12.85
C ASN A 674 5.01 -25.45 13.61
N PRO A 675 4.10 -24.74 12.91
CA PRO A 675 3.09 -23.92 13.56
C PRO A 675 2.08 -24.75 14.37
N GLU A 676 1.79 -26.00 13.97
CA GLU A 676 0.80 -26.86 14.64
C GLU A 676 1.25 -27.35 16.02
N GLU A 677 2.57 -27.44 16.24
CA GLU A 677 3.16 -27.82 17.52
C GLU A 677 3.45 -26.59 18.42
N THR A 678 3.13 -25.37 18.00
CA THR A 678 3.42 -24.16 18.79
C THR A 678 2.43 -24.01 19.95
N GLU A 679 2.94 -23.82 21.16
CA GLU A 679 2.15 -23.60 22.39
C GLU A 679 2.29 -22.15 22.87
N GLY A 680 1.29 -21.62 23.57
CA GLY A 680 1.26 -20.21 23.99
C GLY A 680 1.06 -19.24 22.81
N SER A 681 1.39 -17.96 23.00
CA SER A 681 1.15 -16.94 21.97
C SER A 681 2.33 -15.98 21.81
N MET A 682 3.00 -16.04 20.66
CA MET A 682 4.02 -15.04 20.31
C MET A 682 3.42 -13.62 20.23
N ASN A 683 2.16 -13.50 19.81
CA ASN A 683 1.48 -12.21 19.77
C ASN A 683 1.33 -11.62 21.18
N ALA A 684 1.10 -12.44 22.20
CA ALA A 684 1.08 -12.01 23.60
C ALA A 684 2.44 -11.48 24.05
N VAL A 685 3.52 -12.23 23.74
CA VAL A 685 4.90 -11.81 24.05
C VAL A 685 5.23 -10.48 23.38
N LEU A 686 4.90 -10.33 22.09
CA LEU A 686 5.18 -9.11 21.33
C LEU A 686 4.31 -7.92 21.78
N LEU A 687 3.07 -8.16 22.20
CA LEU A 687 2.18 -7.13 22.76
C LEU A 687 2.75 -6.57 24.07
N GLU A 688 3.20 -7.44 24.98
CA GLU A 688 3.87 -7.04 26.22
C GLU A 688 5.18 -6.27 25.96
N GLN A 689 5.86 -6.57 24.85
CA GLN A 689 7.04 -5.82 24.36
C GLN A 689 6.68 -4.50 23.65
N GLY A 690 5.39 -4.17 23.49
CA GLY A 690 4.96 -2.92 22.87
C GLY A 690 5.11 -2.89 21.36
N VAL A 691 5.19 -4.06 20.72
CA VAL A 691 5.18 -4.18 19.26
C VAL A 691 3.77 -3.93 18.77
N ASN A 692 3.59 -3.06 17.77
CA ASN A 692 2.28 -2.74 17.17
C ASN A 692 1.65 -3.97 16.50
N VAL A 693 0.32 -4.09 16.58
CA VAL A 693 -0.49 -5.18 16.05
C VAL A 693 -0.24 -5.49 14.57
N LEU A 694 0.06 -4.48 13.74
CA LEU A 694 0.40 -4.66 12.33
C LEU A 694 1.61 -5.59 12.17
N PHE A 695 2.69 -5.35 12.92
CA PHE A 695 3.87 -6.21 12.91
C PHE A 695 3.64 -7.57 13.59
N ARG A 696 2.81 -7.60 14.64
CA ARG A 696 2.47 -8.87 15.31
C ARG A 696 1.74 -9.82 14.35
N SER A 697 0.78 -9.28 13.61
CA SER A 697 0.00 -10.01 12.61
C SER A 697 0.85 -10.56 11.48
N VAL A 698 1.78 -9.74 10.96
CA VAL A 698 2.76 -10.19 9.97
C VAL A 698 3.60 -11.35 10.54
N ASN A 699 4.12 -11.20 11.76
CA ASN A 699 4.94 -12.23 12.39
C ASN A 699 4.16 -13.53 12.72
N SER A 700 2.86 -13.46 13.00
CA SER A 700 2.05 -14.64 13.30
C SER A 700 1.74 -15.48 12.07
N ASN A 701 1.68 -14.85 10.89
CA ASN A 701 1.34 -15.53 9.64
C ASN A 701 2.58 -15.99 8.86
N THR A 702 3.78 -15.67 9.32
CA THR A 702 5.04 -16.12 8.71
C THR A 702 5.58 -17.38 9.39
N VAL A 703 5.91 -18.40 8.59
CA VAL A 703 6.64 -19.60 9.04
C VAL A 703 8.13 -19.42 8.68
N PRO A 704 9.03 -19.20 9.66
CA PRO A 704 10.44 -19.02 9.38
C PRO A 704 11.14 -20.35 9.10
N THR A 705 12.05 -20.31 8.12
CA THR A 705 13.08 -21.33 7.92
C THR A 705 14.41 -20.78 8.39
N TRP A 706 15.11 -21.48 9.27
CA TRP A 706 16.42 -21.08 9.77
C TRP A 706 17.50 -21.96 9.18
N VAL A 707 18.52 -21.34 8.58
CA VAL A 707 19.76 -22.01 8.21
C VAL A 707 20.83 -21.59 9.21
N VAL A 708 21.24 -22.53 10.06
CA VAL A 708 22.20 -22.25 11.13
C VAL A 708 23.60 -22.67 10.71
N HIS A 709 24.48 -21.69 10.57
CA HIS A 709 25.89 -21.85 10.26
C HIS A 709 26.73 -21.78 11.54
N ALA A 710 27.38 -22.90 11.87
CA ALA A 710 28.31 -23.00 12.98
C ALA A 710 29.75 -23.06 12.46
N ASN A 711 30.48 -21.94 12.53
CA ASN A 711 31.91 -21.94 12.20
C ASN A 711 32.71 -22.62 13.33
N ARG A 712 33.69 -23.47 12.99
CA ARG A 712 34.54 -24.15 13.99
C ARG A 712 35.43 -23.17 14.78
N ASP A 713 35.87 -22.08 14.17
CA ASP A 713 36.95 -21.25 14.73
C ASP A 713 36.46 -20.01 15.52
N ASN A 714 35.17 -19.65 15.42
CA ASN A 714 34.62 -18.46 16.08
C ASN A 714 33.56 -18.83 17.13
N ASN A 715 33.54 -18.19 18.31
CA ASN A 715 32.50 -18.36 19.36
C ASN A 715 31.15 -17.72 18.97
N LYS A 716 30.67 -17.99 17.75
CA LYS A 716 29.45 -17.41 17.19
C LYS A 716 28.62 -18.48 16.48
N LEU A 717 27.30 -18.33 16.56
CA LEU A 717 26.34 -18.98 15.67
C LEU A 717 25.78 -17.92 14.73
N VAL A 718 25.72 -18.23 13.45
CA VAL A 718 25.04 -17.39 12.46
C VAL A 718 23.76 -18.10 12.06
N ILE A 719 22.62 -17.41 12.16
CA ILE A 719 21.31 -17.94 11.78
C ILE A 719 20.78 -17.07 10.65
N ASP A 720 20.65 -17.67 9.48
CA ASP A 720 20.01 -17.05 8.34
C ASP A 720 18.53 -17.46 8.36
N GLU A 721 17.68 -16.54 8.82
CA GLU A 721 16.23 -16.70 8.77
C GLU A 721 15.74 -16.27 7.40
N VAL A 722 15.03 -17.19 6.74
CA VAL A 722 14.32 -16.92 5.50
C VAL A 722 12.83 -17.07 5.78
N THR A 723 12.10 -15.98 5.58
CA THR A 723 10.64 -15.98 5.51
C THR A 723 10.21 -15.65 4.07
N MET A 724 8.90 -15.73 3.82
CA MET A 724 8.32 -15.28 2.55
C MET A 724 8.49 -13.77 2.31
N LEU A 725 8.67 -12.97 3.36
CA LEU A 725 8.62 -11.51 3.31
C LEU A 725 9.99 -10.85 3.55
N GLU A 726 10.85 -11.48 4.34
CA GLU A 726 12.15 -10.95 4.74
C GLU A 726 13.18 -12.08 4.88
N ARG A 727 14.44 -11.75 4.60
CA ARG A 727 15.60 -12.49 5.09
C ARG A 727 16.20 -11.73 6.26
N ARG A 728 16.76 -12.46 7.23
CA ARG A 728 17.41 -11.88 8.40
C ARG A 728 18.66 -12.68 8.74
N HIS A 729 19.72 -11.98 9.11
CA HIS A 729 20.97 -12.59 9.55
C HIS A 729 21.14 -12.30 11.04
N PHE A 730 21.04 -13.33 11.87
CA PHE A 730 21.28 -13.21 13.31
C PHE A 730 22.65 -13.76 13.67
N VAL A 731 23.36 -13.07 14.54
CA VAL A 731 24.62 -13.55 15.11
C VAL A 731 24.43 -13.68 16.61
N ILE A 732 24.56 -14.90 17.12
CA ILE A 732 24.53 -15.18 18.57
C ILE A 732 25.99 -15.38 19.02
N THR A 733 26.46 -14.54 19.94
CA THR A 733 27.79 -14.70 20.55
C THR A 733 27.72 -15.67 21.73
N LEU A 734 28.58 -16.68 21.73
CA LEU A 734 28.60 -17.77 22.71
C LEU A 734 29.63 -17.58 23.83
N ASP A 735 30.33 -16.45 23.86
CA ASP A 735 31.38 -16.12 24.83
C ASP A 735 30.86 -15.33 26.04
N GLY A 736 29.54 -15.19 26.17
CA GLY A 736 28.91 -14.41 27.23
C GLY A 736 28.97 -12.90 27.00
N SER A 737 29.55 -12.40 25.91
CA SER A 737 29.55 -10.96 25.59
C SER A 737 28.14 -10.45 25.22
N GLU A 738 27.88 -9.16 25.48
CA GLU A 738 26.64 -8.51 25.02
C GLU A 738 26.84 -8.06 23.57
N TRP A 739 25.86 -8.33 22.71
CA TRP A 739 25.83 -7.81 21.35
C TRP A 739 24.55 -7.01 21.10
N THR A 740 24.65 -6.04 20.20
CA THR A 740 23.52 -5.21 19.78
C THR A 740 23.08 -5.64 18.40
N TRP A 741 21.77 -5.73 18.17
CA TRP A 741 21.18 -6.03 16.86
C TRP A 741 19.87 -5.26 16.65
N GLU A 742 19.45 -5.14 15.39
CA GLU A 742 18.25 -4.40 15.02
C GLU A 742 17.07 -5.36 14.74
N SER A 743 15.94 -5.07 15.36
CA SER A 743 14.66 -5.72 15.09
C SER A 743 13.73 -4.74 14.39
N VAL A 744 13.11 -5.17 13.29
CA VAL A 744 12.13 -4.36 12.54
C VAL A 744 11.01 -3.85 13.46
N SER A 745 10.53 -4.73 14.34
CA SER A 745 9.36 -4.47 15.18
C SER A 745 9.70 -3.93 16.58
N ARG A 746 10.90 -4.23 17.10
CA ARG A 746 11.34 -3.83 18.46
C ARG A 746 12.36 -2.69 18.49
N GLY A 747 12.93 -2.34 17.33
CA GLY A 747 14.04 -1.39 17.23
C GLY A 747 15.38 -2.01 17.63
N LEU A 748 16.30 -1.18 18.09
CA LEU A 748 17.63 -1.61 18.54
C LEU A 748 17.53 -2.34 19.88
N VAL A 749 18.00 -3.58 19.94
CA VAL A 749 17.96 -4.42 21.13
C VAL A 749 19.34 -4.98 21.45
N LYS A 750 19.52 -5.39 22.72
CA LYS A 750 20.78 -5.93 23.22
C LYS A 750 20.55 -7.31 23.78
N SER A 751 21.39 -8.25 23.37
CA SER A 751 21.29 -9.64 23.80
C SER A 751 22.60 -10.15 24.38
N ARG A 752 22.49 -11.18 25.21
CA ARG A 752 23.59 -11.96 25.75
C ARG A 752 23.17 -13.42 25.79
N ALA A 753 24.11 -14.35 25.58
CA ALA A 753 23.83 -15.76 25.62
C ALA A 753 24.82 -16.51 26.50
N CYS A 754 24.38 -17.65 27.04
CA CYS A 754 25.24 -18.63 27.68
C CYS A 754 24.80 -20.05 27.30
N ILE A 755 25.74 -20.99 27.40
CA ILE A 755 25.49 -22.40 27.16
C ILE A 755 25.23 -23.07 28.51
N LEU A 756 24.18 -23.88 28.57
CA LEU A 756 23.76 -24.59 29.78
C LEU A 756 23.84 -26.10 29.57
N SER A 757 23.67 -26.84 30.66
CA SER A 757 23.51 -28.30 30.65
C SER A 757 24.63 -29.04 29.89
N GLY A 758 25.87 -28.54 30.03
CA GLY A 758 27.08 -29.13 29.45
C GLY A 758 27.15 -29.08 27.92
N GLY A 759 26.45 -28.15 27.25
CA GLY A 759 26.47 -28.02 25.79
C GLY A 759 25.17 -28.41 25.09
N ARG A 760 24.12 -28.73 25.85
CA ARG A 760 22.83 -29.23 25.31
C ARG A 760 21.73 -28.20 25.24
N GLU A 761 21.93 -27.04 25.86
CA GLU A 761 20.93 -25.98 25.91
C GLU A 761 21.60 -24.64 25.65
N LEU A 762 20.93 -23.79 24.88
CA LEU A 762 21.35 -22.40 24.67
C LEU A 762 20.34 -21.48 25.34
N TYR A 763 20.83 -20.58 26.18
CA TYR A 763 20.03 -19.54 26.81
C TYR A 763 20.40 -18.19 26.22
N VAL A 764 19.39 -17.37 25.90
CA VAL A 764 19.56 -16.00 25.39
C VAL A 764 18.67 -15.06 26.19
N GLU A 765 19.26 -14.00 26.75
CA GLU A 765 18.54 -12.87 27.35
C GLU A 765 18.62 -11.67 26.43
N THR A 766 17.49 -11.04 26.12
CA THR A 766 17.38 -9.85 25.28
C THR A 766 16.65 -8.74 26.03
N LYS A 767 17.30 -7.58 26.17
CA LYS A 767 16.66 -6.37 26.71
C LYS A 767 15.78 -5.75 25.63
N VAL A 768 14.49 -5.60 25.94
CA VAL A 768 13.49 -5.03 25.03
C VAL A 768 12.72 -3.96 25.79
N GLN A 769 12.91 -2.70 25.40
CA GLN A 769 12.35 -1.54 26.11
C GLN A 769 12.72 -1.58 27.62
N GLU A 770 11.71 -1.58 28.50
CA GLU A 770 11.87 -1.64 29.96
C GLU A 770 11.99 -3.08 30.50
N GLY A 771 11.67 -4.08 29.67
CA GLY A 771 11.61 -5.48 30.04
C GLY A 771 12.71 -6.34 29.42
N ILE A 772 12.60 -7.64 29.67
CA ILE A 772 13.55 -8.66 29.25
C ILE A 772 12.83 -9.87 28.67
N GLU A 773 13.22 -10.25 27.46
CA GLU A 773 12.89 -11.52 26.85
C GLU A 773 13.97 -12.55 27.17
N ARG A 774 13.57 -13.74 27.59
CA ARG A 774 14.45 -14.87 27.87
C ARG A 774 14.04 -16.05 27.00
N VAL A 775 15.01 -16.63 26.30
CA VAL A 775 14.79 -17.70 25.35
C VAL A 775 15.68 -18.89 25.69
N TRP A 776 15.07 -20.07 25.79
CA TRP A 776 15.77 -21.34 25.91
C TRP A 776 15.60 -22.14 24.63
N TYR A 777 16.71 -22.59 24.06
CA TYR A 777 16.74 -23.54 22.96
C TYR A 777 17.14 -24.91 23.50
N GLN A 778 16.24 -25.88 23.38
CA GLN A 778 16.43 -27.27 23.80
C GLN A 778 16.31 -28.20 22.59
N PHE A 779 16.96 -29.36 22.66
CA PHE A 779 16.98 -30.33 21.56
C PHE A 779 16.38 -31.65 22.02
N GLN A 780 15.41 -32.15 21.27
CA GLN A 780 14.69 -33.41 21.50
C GLN A 780 14.93 -34.38 20.33
N ASP A 781 14.46 -35.62 20.47
CA ASP A 781 14.52 -36.66 19.43
C ASP A 781 15.92 -36.91 18.86
N GLY A 782 16.94 -36.87 19.72
CA GLY A 782 18.34 -37.01 19.31
C GLY A 782 18.86 -35.84 18.47
N GLY A 783 18.31 -34.63 18.64
CA GLY A 783 18.72 -33.42 17.92
C GLY A 783 17.98 -33.18 16.61
N LYS A 784 16.82 -33.83 16.41
CA LYS A 784 15.97 -33.63 15.23
C LYS A 784 14.86 -32.60 15.43
N THR A 785 14.50 -32.34 16.68
CA THR A 785 13.52 -31.30 17.05
C THR A 785 14.23 -30.28 17.94
N MET A 786 14.14 -29.00 17.58
CA MET A 786 14.58 -27.88 18.41
C MET A 786 13.35 -27.19 18.98
N VAL A 787 13.32 -26.99 20.29
CA VAL A 787 12.23 -26.35 21.01
C VAL A 787 12.72 -25.02 21.54
N GLN A 788 12.07 -23.94 21.10
CA GLN A 788 12.36 -22.58 21.52
C GLN A 788 11.30 -22.14 22.53
N ASN A 789 11.67 -22.02 23.80
CA ASN A 789 10.79 -21.50 24.85
C ASN A 789 11.11 -20.02 25.09
N ILE A 790 10.15 -19.14 24.85
CA ILE A 790 10.26 -17.68 24.92
C ILE A 790 9.42 -17.20 26.11
N PHE A 791 10.01 -16.35 26.94
CA PHE A 791 9.36 -15.76 28.10
C PHE A 791 9.66 -14.27 28.17
N TYR A 792 8.67 -13.45 28.50
CA TYR A 792 8.86 -12.03 28.70
C TYR A 792 8.60 -11.62 30.14
N PHE A 793 9.52 -10.83 30.68
CA PHE A 793 9.52 -10.29 32.03
C PHE A 793 9.48 -8.76 31.95
N PRO A 794 8.58 -8.08 32.69
CA PRO A 794 8.46 -6.62 32.62
C PRO A 794 9.69 -5.89 33.15
N ASN A 795 10.48 -6.53 34.02
CA ASN A 795 11.74 -6.00 34.52
C ASN A 795 12.62 -7.15 35.07
N LEU A 796 13.89 -6.83 35.34
CA LEU A 796 14.89 -7.77 35.88
C LEU A 796 14.50 -8.43 37.20
N ALA A 797 13.74 -7.74 38.06
CA ALA A 797 13.38 -8.20 39.40
C ALA A 797 12.17 -9.14 39.40
N THR A 798 11.43 -9.21 38.29
CA THR A 798 10.22 -10.04 38.21
C THR A 798 10.61 -11.50 38.04
N THR A 799 10.10 -12.35 38.92
CA THR A 799 10.43 -13.80 38.93
C THR A 799 9.49 -14.63 38.06
N LYS A 800 8.32 -14.09 37.71
CA LYS A 800 7.34 -14.75 36.83
C LYS A 800 7.22 -14.00 35.50
N PRO A 801 7.17 -14.71 34.37
CA PRO A 801 6.91 -14.09 33.09
C PRO A 801 5.45 -13.59 33.04
N VAL A 802 5.21 -12.53 32.27
CA VAL A 802 3.85 -12.02 31.99
C VAL A 802 3.27 -12.61 30.69
N ALA A 803 4.14 -13.10 29.80
CA ALA A 803 3.76 -13.80 28.58
C ALA A 803 4.82 -14.84 28.19
N SER A 804 4.38 -15.89 27.50
CA SER A 804 5.25 -16.96 27.02
C SER A 804 4.78 -17.52 25.67
N CYS A 805 5.71 -18.13 24.95
CA CYS A 805 5.45 -18.86 23.71
C CYS A 805 6.49 -19.96 23.56
N LYS A 806 6.07 -21.13 23.08
CA LYS A 806 6.93 -22.27 22.80
C LYS A 806 6.78 -22.68 21.35
N ARG A 807 7.86 -22.62 20.59
CA ARG A 807 7.92 -22.95 19.15
C ARG A 807 8.72 -24.21 18.92
N HIS A 808 8.23 -25.08 18.04
CA HIS A 808 8.93 -26.30 17.65
C HIS A 808 9.48 -26.15 16.24
N PHE A 809 10.72 -26.57 16.04
CA PHE A 809 11.40 -26.58 14.76
C PHE A 809 11.85 -28.01 14.44
N LYS A 810 11.60 -28.46 13.21
CA LYS A 810 12.07 -29.77 12.73
C LYS A 810 13.27 -29.58 11.82
N LYS A 811 14.29 -30.42 12.03
CA LYS A 811 15.51 -30.41 11.21
C LYS A 811 15.22 -31.00 9.83
N GLN A 812 15.43 -30.22 8.79
CA GLN A 812 15.33 -30.72 7.42
C GLN A 812 16.56 -31.59 7.13
N LEU A 813 16.32 -32.88 6.87
CA LEU A 813 17.38 -33.79 6.47
C LEU A 813 17.76 -33.52 5.00
N PRO A 814 19.04 -33.64 4.62
CA PRO A 814 19.45 -33.50 3.23
C PRO A 814 18.68 -34.48 2.34
N ILE A 815 18.24 -33.98 1.17
CA ILE A 815 17.56 -34.77 0.14
C ILE A 815 18.50 -35.94 -0.25
N GLY A 816 18.10 -37.18 0.07
CA GLY A 816 18.90 -38.40 -0.17
C GLY A 816 19.14 -39.30 1.05
N SER A 817 18.66 -38.95 2.24
CA SER A 817 18.70 -39.85 3.41
C SER A 817 17.58 -40.91 3.31
N PRO A 818 17.83 -42.21 3.57
CA PRO A 818 16.84 -43.25 3.36
C PRO A 818 15.65 -43.05 4.31
N THR A 819 14.47 -42.83 3.72
CA THR A 819 13.20 -42.93 4.43
C THR A 819 13.04 -44.35 4.95
N VAL A 820 13.08 -44.51 6.27
CA VAL A 820 12.60 -45.72 6.92
C VAL A 820 11.09 -45.77 6.67
N THR A 821 10.70 -46.60 5.71
CA THR A 821 9.32 -47.05 5.52
C THR A 821 8.82 -47.66 6.83
N LYS A 822 7.81 -47.02 7.44
CA LYS A 822 7.06 -47.62 8.56
C LYS A 822 6.21 -48.77 8.03
N THR A 823 6.49 -49.98 8.52
CA THR A 823 5.51 -51.05 8.73
C THR A 823 4.59 -50.73 9.88
#